data_AF-A0A101UKC4-F1
#
_entry.id   AF-A0A101UKC4-F1
#
_cell.length_a   1.000
_cell.length_b   1.000
_cell.length_c   1.000
_cell.angle_alpha   90.00
_cell.angle_beta   90.00
_cell.angle_gamma   90.00
#
_symmetry.space_group_name_H-M   'P 1'
#
loop_
_entity.id
_entity.type
_entity.pdbx_description
1 polymer ?
#
loop_
_entity_poly.entity_id
_entity_poly.type
_entity_poly.pdbx_seq_one_letter_code
_entity_poly.pdbx_strand_id
1 'polypeptide(L)'
;MQWFGRLRAPAVAAALVLTVGAPGAAVARSAHLPQQARTFASSFEAGQPSPDWTSTPERASGVDGGYATGGLPGEVTDRVTGVRASAENTGAGEVKENLADGEPSTKWLTFAATGWAEFDLAAPAAVTTYALTSANDAAERDPADWTLSGSADGGTWTVLDSRSGEDFAERLQTKTYTLAAPAAYRHFRLDVTQNHGADLLQLADLRLATGGSGGPVPPDMLTVVDRGPSGSPTAKARAGFTGLRALRYAGRHTAAGRAYSYNKVFDVNVRVGARTRLAYRIFPQLADGDRQYAVTNVSVDLAFTDGTYLSGLGAVDRYGFPLSPRGQGAAKVLYVDQWNDVESAIGSVAAGRTVDRILVAYDSPGGPARFRGWVDDITLGPAAPEPARAHPSDYALTTRGTNSGGGFSRGNTFPATAVPHGFNFWTPVTNASSLSWLYDYARGNNADNLPTIQAFSASHEPSPWMGDRQTFQVMPSAAAGTPDTGRTARALAFRHTHETARPYYYGVRFENGLTAEMAPTDHAAALRFTYPGSAASVLFDNVTDQAGLTLDRASGVVTGYSDVKSGLSTGATRLFVYGEFDAPVTDGASNGVKGYLRFAAGADRTVTLKLATSLISLDQAKDNLRQEIPDGTGFDTVKQRARQQWDALLGTVEVEGATQDRLTTLYSSLYRLYLYPNSGFEKVGSVYRYASPFSPMVSQDTPTHTGAKIVDGKVYVNNGFWDTYRTTWPAYTLLTPTQAGVLTDGFVQQYKDGGWTSRWSSPGYADLMTGTSSDVAFADAYVKGVRFDARTAYEAALKNATVVPPSPGVGRKGMATSPFLGYTSTATPEGLSWSLEGYLNDYGIARMGEALYRRTGERRYGEESAYFLDRARGYVNLFDTRAGFFQGRGEDGSWRVESSRYDPRVWGYDYTETNGWGYAFTAPQDSRGLANLYGGRAGLARKLDTYVATPETASPEFAGSYGGVIHEMTEARDVRMGMYGHSNQVAHHALYMYDAAGQPWKTQAKVREVLSRLYTGSAIGQGYHGDEDNGEQSAWYLFSALGFYPLVMGGGEYAVGSPLFTRATVHLENGRDLVVKAPENSARNVYVQGLKVNGRTWTSTSLPHALLARGGTLEFAMGPRPSAWGSGKDAAPTSITRDDRVPTPRADTLTGSGALTDDTSATAATVSGAVTLPTAGATKAVRYTLTSAERAKAPTGWRLEGSADGTTWRTLDRRTGQTFTWDRQTRAFGVRSPGRYAAYRLVFDGEVRLSEVELLS
;
A
#
# COMPACT_ATOMS: atom_id res chain seq x y z
N MET A 1 64.95 22.07 -27.94
CA MET A 1 65.19 22.58 -29.31
C MET A 1 63.92 23.30 -29.75
N GLN A 2 63.82 24.63 -29.55
CA GLN A 2 64.20 25.69 -30.52
C GLN A 2 63.24 25.67 -31.75
N TRP A 3 62.37 26.65 -32.09
CA TRP A 3 62.21 28.07 -31.76
C TRP A 3 60.77 28.59 -32.05
N PHE A 4 60.47 29.78 -31.53
CA PHE A 4 59.25 30.62 -31.57
C PHE A 4 58.91 31.31 -32.91
N GLY A 5 57.66 31.83 -33.04
CA GLY A 5 57.34 33.08 -33.76
C GLY A 5 55.94 33.15 -34.41
N ARG A 6 54.91 33.71 -33.76
CA ARG A 6 54.37 35.10 -33.84
C ARG A 6 53.49 35.45 -35.06
N LEU A 7 52.20 35.67 -34.76
CA LEU A 7 51.29 36.80 -35.09
C LEU A 7 51.41 37.52 -36.45
N ARG A 8 50.27 37.63 -37.16
CA ARG A 8 49.68 38.90 -37.66
C ARG A 8 48.29 38.69 -38.28
N ALA A 9 47.30 39.46 -37.80
CA ALA A 9 46.13 39.87 -38.59
C ALA A 9 46.50 41.07 -39.47
N PRO A 10 45.71 41.39 -40.51
CA PRO A 10 44.85 42.56 -40.36
C PRO A 10 43.46 42.46 -41.02
N ALA A 11 42.71 43.51 -40.74
CA ALA A 11 41.30 43.76 -40.96
C ALA A 11 40.90 44.26 -42.38
N VAL A 12 39.59 44.10 -42.67
CA VAL A 12 38.68 44.97 -43.45
C VAL A 12 38.82 45.01 -44.99
N ALA A 13 37.73 44.61 -45.67
CA ALA A 13 37.01 45.47 -46.63
C ALA A 13 35.64 44.87 -46.98
N ALA A 14 34.59 45.65 -46.74
CA ALA A 14 33.25 45.41 -47.25
C ALA A 14 33.15 45.89 -48.71
N ALA A 15 32.51 45.10 -49.57
CA ALA A 15 31.98 45.58 -50.84
C ALA A 15 30.70 44.81 -51.19
N LEU A 16 29.57 45.52 -51.11
CA LEU A 16 28.31 45.15 -51.75
C LEU A 16 28.52 45.08 -53.27
N VAL A 17 28.14 43.95 -53.88
CA VAL A 17 27.72 43.93 -55.29
C VAL A 17 26.48 43.05 -55.41
N LEU A 18 25.35 43.70 -55.69
CA LEU A 18 24.12 43.11 -56.18
C LEU A 18 24.35 42.56 -57.60
N THR A 19 24.08 41.28 -57.83
CA THR A 19 23.75 40.76 -59.17
C THR A 19 22.59 39.77 -59.08
N VAL A 20 21.68 39.91 -60.03
CA VAL A 20 20.36 39.29 -60.14
C VAL A 20 20.44 38.00 -60.96
N GLY A 21 19.84 36.93 -60.45
CA GLY A 21 18.99 35.95 -61.17
C GLY A 21 19.57 35.06 -62.28
N ALA A 22 19.70 33.76 -62.01
CA ALA A 22 19.04 32.64 -62.70
C ALA A 22 19.49 31.28 -62.12
N PRO A 23 18.62 30.24 -62.07
CA PRO A 23 18.85 29.04 -61.26
C PRO A 23 19.78 28.04 -61.95
N GLY A 24 20.90 27.72 -61.28
CA GLY A 24 21.75 26.59 -61.63
C GLY A 24 21.11 25.28 -61.19
N ALA A 25 20.99 24.33 -62.12
CA ALA A 25 20.58 22.95 -61.84
C ALA A 25 21.48 22.34 -60.75
N ALA A 26 20.90 22.09 -59.58
CA ALA A 26 21.55 21.33 -58.53
C ALA A 26 21.63 19.87 -58.99
N VAL A 27 22.86 19.44 -59.28
CA VAL A 27 23.23 18.03 -59.40
C VAL A 27 22.78 17.33 -58.12
N ALA A 28 21.87 16.37 -58.25
CA ALA A 28 21.42 15.52 -57.17
C ALA A 28 22.65 14.86 -56.53
N ARG A 29 23.03 15.31 -55.33
CA ARG A 29 23.86 14.51 -54.44
C ARG A 29 23.08 13.22 -54.21
N SER A 30 23.61 12.11 -54.70
CA SER A 30 23.21 10.77 -54.30
C SER A 30 23.04 10.73 -52.79
N ALA A 31 21.79 10.58 -52.34
CA ALA A 31 21.48 10.37 -50.94
C ALA A 31 22.31 9.16 -50.48
N HIS A 32 23.29 9.39 -49.62
CA HIS A 32 23.91 8.30 -48.88
C HIS A 32 22.78 7.62 -48.11
N LEU A 33 22.44 6.39 -48.50
CA LEU A 33 21.61 5.52 -47.69
C LEU A 33 22.24 5.51 -46.28
N PRO A 34 21.51 5.89 -45.22
CA PRO A 34 22.08 5.89 -43.88
C PRO A 34 22.57 4.48 -43.57
N GLN A 35 23.83 4.38 -43.12
CA GLN A 35 24.40 3.13 -42.63
C GLN A 35 23.45 2.52 -41.60
N GLN A 36 23.15 1.21 -41.71
CA GLN A 36 22.23 0.53 -40.78
C GLN A 36 22.67 0.77 -39.33
N ALA A 37 21.87 1.52 -38.59
CA ALA A 37 22.09 1.78 -37.19
C ALA A 37 21.78 0.50 -36.39
N ARG A 38 22.46 0.34 -35.25
CA ARG A 38 22.16 -0.75 -34.31
C ARG A 38 21.25 -0.34 -33.18
N THR A 39 21.10 0.97 -32.96
CA THR A 39 20.38 1.52 -31.81
C THR A 39 19.59 2.76 -32.20
N PHE A 40 18.50 3.02 -31.50
CA PHE A 40 17.73 4.25 -31.50
C PHE A 40 17.28 4.57 -30.08
N ALA A 41 17.25 5.85 -29.72
CA ALA A 41 16.72 6.33 -28.44
C ALA A 41 16.17 7.74 -28.59
N SER A 42 14.99 8.01 -28.03
CA SER A 42 14.44 9.36 -27.87
C SER A 42 13.51 9.43 -26.66
N SER A 43 13.71 10.44 -25.82
CA SER A 43 12.81 10.94 -24.78
C SER A 43 12.26 12.33 -25.15
N PHE A 44 12.27 12.66 -26.45
CA PHE A 44 11.72 13.91 -27.01
C PHE A 44 12.34 15.21 -26.50
N GLU A 45 13.51 15.13 -25.84
CA GLU A 45 14.23 16.28 -25.33
C GLU A 45 15.00 17.03 -26.43
N ALA A 46 15.35 18.29 -26.15
CA ALA A 46 16.20 19.06 -27.04
C ALA A 46 17.56 18.37 -27.24
N GLY A 47 17.99 18.23 -28.50
CA GLY A 47 19.25 17.57 -28.86
C GLY A 47 19.15 16.05 -29.06
N GLN A 48 17.97 15.45 -28.84
CA GLN A 48 17.67 14.07 -29.22
C GLN A 48 16.90 14.01 -30.56
N PRO A 49 16.75 12.83 -31.18
CA PRO A 49 15.91 12.68 -32.36
C PRO A 49 14.49 13.21 -32.12
N SER A 50 14.06 14.18 -32.93
CA SER A 50 12.69 14.71 -32.94
C SER A 50 11.82 13.86 -33.88
N PRO A 51 10.49 13.78 -33.64
CA PRO A 51 9.60 13.05 -34.54
C PRO A 51 9.71 13.57 -35.98
N ASP A 52 9.90 12.67 -36.93
CA ASP A 52 9.87 12.96 -38.37
C ASP A 52 8.44 13.26 -38.85
N TRP A 53 7.46 12.72 -38.12
CA TRP A 53 6.04 12.95 -38.37
C TRP A 53 5.30 13.30 -37.09
N THR A 54 4.31 14.18 -37.24
CA THR A 54 3.32 14.50 -36.21
C THR A 54 1.93 14.27 -36.77
N SER A 55 1.06 13.70 -35.92
CA SER A 55 -0.35 13.39 -36.24
C SER A 55 -0.57 12.75 -37.62
N THR A 56 0.35 11.88 -38.06
CA THR A 56 0.34 11.31 -39.42
C THR A 56 0.06 9.81 -39.35
N PRO A 57 -1.15 9.35 -39.72
CA PRO A 57 -1.47 7.92 -39.72
C PRO A 57 -0.76 7.22 -40.87
N GLU A 58 -0.27 6.01 -40.59
CA GLU A 58 0.05 5.04 -41.63
C GLU A 58 -1.20 4.27 -42.04
N ARG A 59 -2.05 3.97 -41.07
CA ARG A 59 -3.38 3.40 -41.26
C ARG A 59 -4.29 3.85 -40.12
N ALA A 60 -5.53 4.20 -40.46
CA ALA A 60 -6.55 4.56 -39.48
C ALA A 60 -7.94 4.17 -39.98
N SER A 61 -8.85 3.92 -39.05
CA SER A 61 -10.27 3.70 -39.33
C SER A 61 -11.09 3.99 -38.07
N GLY A 62 -12.15 4.80 -38.18
CA GLY A 62 -13.05 5.11 -37.06
C GLY A 62 -12.42 5.95 -35.93
N VAL A 63 -11.28 6.59 -36.19
CA VAL A 63 -10.57 7.47 -35.25
C VAL A 63 -10.40 8.84 -35.87
N ASP A 64 -10.61 9.89 -35.06
CA ASP A 64 -10.21 11.27 -35.38
C ASP A 64 -9.39 11.86 -34.22
N GLY A 65 -8.80 13.04 -34.44
CA GLY A 65 -7.97 13.74 -33.45
C GLY A 65 -8.75 14.70 -32.54
N GLY A 66 -10.08 14.56 -32.45
CA GLY A 66 -10.94 15.47 -31.70
C GLY A 66 -10.87 15.30 -30.18
N TYR A 67 -9.76 15.62 -29.53
CA TYR A 67 -9.68 15.62 -28.07
C TYR A 67 -10.02 17.00 -27.50
N ALA A 68 -11.30 17.38 -27.52
CA ALA A 68 -11.79 18.60 -26.85
C ALA A 68 -12.60 18.22 -25.61
N THR A 69 -12.15 18.67 -24.44
CA THR A 69 -12.78 18.51 -23.14
C THR A 69 -13.95 19.49 -23.01
N GLY A 70 -15.18 19.01 -23.19
CA GLY A 70 -16.38 19.75 -22.74
C GLY A 70 -17.02 20.76 -23.70
N GLY A 71 -16.67 20.75 -25.00
CA GLY A 71 -17.50 21.41 -26.02
C GLY A 71 -17.49 22.93 -26.02
N LEU A 72 -16.53 23.59 -25.35
CA LEU A 72 -16.32 25.04 -25.44
C LEU A 72 -15.64 25.36 -26.79
N PRO A 73 -16.34 25.96 -27.76
CA PRO A 73 -15.77 26.10 -29.10
C PRO A 73 -14.62 27.11 -29.13
N GLY A 74 -13.49 26.73 -29.73
CA GLY A 74 -12.31 27.58 -29.80
C GLY A 74 -11.49 27.64 -28.50
N GLU A 75 -11.62 26.64 -27.62
CA GLU A 75 -10.81 26.50 -26.41
C GLU A 75 -9.29 26.58 -26.71
N VAL A 76 -8.56 27.27 -25.83
CA VAL A 76 -7.10 27.47 -25.93
C VAL A 76 -6.32 26.91 -24.75
N THR A 77 -6.91 26.02 -23.95
CA THR A 77 -6.26 25.35 -22.81
C THR A 77 -4.98 24.61 -23.24
N ASP A 78 -4.99 23.96 -24.41
CA ASP A 78 -3.80 23.33 -25.03
C ASP A 78 -2.66 24.33 -25.37
N ARG A 79 -2.92 25.64 -25.30
CA ARG A 79 -1.90 26.69 -25.48
C ARG A 79 -1.30 27.17 -24.16
N VAL A 80 -1.78 26.71 -23.00
CA VAL A 80 -1.28 27.12 -21.68
C VAL A 80 0.11 26.52 -21.44
N THR A 81 1.10 27.39 -21.40
CA THR A 81 2.52 27.07 -21.20
C THR A 81 3.01 27.19 -19.76
N GLY A 82 2.23 27.82 -18.88
CA GLY A 82 2.53 27.95 -17.46
C GLY A 82 1.32 28.43 -16.66
N VAL A 83 1.26 28.03 -15.39
CA VAL A 83 0.26 28.48 -14.42
C VAL A 83 0.99 28.93 -13.15
N ARG A 84 0.60 30.08 -12.57
CA ARG A 84 1.05 30.56 -11.26
C ARG A 84 -0.16 30.79 -10.39
N ALA A 85 -0.03 30.63 -9.08
CA ALA A 85 -1.14 30.87 -8.15
C ALA A 85 -0.63 31.42 -6.82
N SER A 86 -1.55 32.01 -6.04
CA SER A 86 -1.26 32.57 -4.72
C SER A 86 -0.81 31.53 -3.68
N ALA A 87 -1.34 30.30 -3.78
CA ALA A 87 -1.04 29.17 -2.90
C ALA A 87 -1.52 27.87 -3.58
N GLU A 88 -1.21 26.70 -3.02
CA GLU A 88 -1.69 25.40 -3.48
C GLU A 88 -1.55 24.32 -2.39
N ASN A 89 -2.36 23.26 -2.44
CA ASN A 89 -2.25 22.09 -1.56
C ASN A 89 -1.49 20.94 -2.26
N THR A 90 -0.16 21.07 -2.34
CA THR A 90 0.71 20.06 -2.98
C THR A 90 0.68 18.70 -2.29
N GLY A 91 0.39 18.66 -0.99
CA GLY A 91 0.34 17.42 -0.21
C GLY A 91 -0.70 16.42 -0.74
N ALA A 92 -1.86 16.93 -1.16
CA ALA A 92 -2.96 16.14 -1.74
C ALA A 92 -2.99 16.11 -3.27
N GLY A 93 -2.01 16.72 -3.95
CA GLY A 93 -2.01 16.85 -5.41
C GLY A 93 -3.02 17.86 -5.96
N GLU A 94 -3.56 18.74 -5.10
CA GLU A 94 -4.55 19.75 -5.46
C GLU A 94 -3.87 21.06 -5.87
N VAL A 95 -3.14 20.99 -6.99
CA VAL A 95 -2.18 22.01 -7.43
C VAL A 95 -2.75 22.94 -8.50
N LYS A 96 -2.13 24.11 -8.68
CA LYS A 96 -2.58 25.12 -9.65
C LYS A 96 -2.65 24.60 -11.09
N GLU A 97 -1.84 23.60 -11.45
CA GLU A 97 -1.84 22.99 -12.79
C GLU A 97 -3.17 22.31 -13.14
N ASN A 98 -3.94 21.88 -12.13
CA ASN A 98 -5.26 21.27 -12.29
C ASN A 98 -6.24 22.26 -12.94
N LEU A 99 -6.07 23.58 -12.73
CA LEU A 99 -6.90 24.61 -13.37
C LEU A 99 -6.83 24.66 -14.90
N ALA A 100 -5.89 23.93 -15.52
CA ALA A 100 -5.68 23.92 -16.97
C ALA A 100 -5.39 22.52 -17.48
N ASP A 101 -5.84 21.47 -16.80
CA ASP A 101 -5.69 20.08 -17.24
C ASP A 101 -6.87 19.55 -18.07
N GLY A 102 -7.99 20.29 -18.06
CA GLY A 102 -9.22 19.93 -18.73
C GLY A 102 -10.06 18.88 -17.99
N GLU A 103 -9.71 18.55 -16.75
CA GLU A 103 -10.28 17.45 -15.98
C GLU A 103 -11.09 17.95 -14.77
N PRO A 104 -12.43 17.93 -14.83
CA PRO A 104 -13.27 18.35 -13.72
C PRO A 104 -12.98 17.64 -12.39
N SER A 105 -12.57 16.37 -12.43
CA SER A 105 -12.33 15.58 -11.21
C SER A 105 -11.07 15.95 -10.42
N THR A 106 -10.15 16.72 -11.00
CA THR A 106 -9.00 17.29 -10.27
C THR A 106 -9.35 18.71 -9.78
N LYS A 107 -8.56 19.27 -8.84
CA LYS A 107 -8.79 20.64 -8.39
C LYS A 107 -7.55 21.35 -7.90
N TRP A 108 -7.54 22.67 -8.01
CA TRP A 108 -6.66 23.53 -7.24
C TRP A 108 -7.34 23.85 -5.90
N LEU A 109 -6.61 23.71 -4.79
CA LEU A 109 -7.06 24.09 -3.45
C LEU A 109 -6.05 25.04 -2.79
N THR A 110 -6.54 26.07 -2.11
CA THR A 110 -5.73 26.89 -1.20
C THR A 110 -6.26 26.82 0.24
N PHE A 111 -5.36 26.96 1.20
CA PHE A 111 -5.71 27.12 2.62
C PHE A 111 -6.04 28.58 2.99
N ALA A 112 -6.77 29.27 2.10
CA ALA A 112 -7.25 30.63 2.29
C ALA A 112 -8.62 30.80 1.60
N ALA A 113 -9.47 31.69 2.11
CA ALA A 113 -10.81 31.95 1.53
C ALA A 113 -10.79 32.63 0.15
N THR A 114 -9.66 33.20 -0.25
CA THR A 114 -9.45 33.93 -1.50
C THR A 114 -8.12 33.55 -2.14
N GLY A 115 -7.95 33.86 -3.43
CA GLY A 115 -6.73 33.52 -4.14
C GLY A 115 -6.75 33.97 -5.59
N TRP A 116 -5.58 33.93 -6.23
CA TRP A 116 -5.44 34.27 -7.65
C TRP A 116 -4.69 33.17 -8.40
N ALA A 117 -4.98 33.03 -9.69
CA ALA A 117 -4.30 32.15 -10.62
C ALA A 117 -4.00 32.88 -11.95
N GLU A 118 -2.78 32.75 -12.46
CA GLU A 118 -2.29 33.35 -13.70
C GLU A 118 -1.91 32.29 -14.72
N PHE A 119 -2.23 32.52 -15.99
CA PHE A 119 -2.08 31.58 -17.10
C PHE A 119 -1.28 32.23 -18.22
N ASP A 120 -0.20 31.58 -18.64
CA ASP A 120 0.65 32.03 -19.76
C ASP A 120 0.32 31.22 -21.02
N LEU A 121 -0.12 31.87 -22.09
CA LEU A 121 -0.30 31.23 -23.39
C LEU A 121 0.98 31.24 -24.24
N ALA A 122 1.11 30.23 -25.10
CA ALA A 122 2.22 30.12 -26.08
C ALA A 122 2.28 31.33 -27.04
N ALA A 123 1.12 31.88 -27.38
CA ALA A 123 0.94 33.08 -28.18
C ALA A 123 -0.34 33.81 -27.74
N PRO A 124 -0.48 35.12 -28.01
CA PRO A 124 -1.72 35.84 -27.71
C PRO A 124 -2.95 35.16 -28.33
N ALA A 125 -4.04 35.06 -27.57
CA ALA A 125 -5.32 34.52 -28.04
C ALA A 125 -6.42 35.54 -27.81
N ALA A 126 -7.27 35.79 -28.82
CA ALA A 126 -8.43 36.66 -28.72
C ALA A 126 -9.58 35.93 -28.02
N VAL A 127 -9.51 35.83 -26.69
CA VAL A 127 -10.50 35.13 -25.87
C VAL A 127 -11.82 35.90 -25.92
N THR A 128 -12.92 35.22 -26.18
CA THR A 128 -14.29 35.78 -26.17
C THR A 128 -15.13 35.19 -25.05
N THR A 129 -14.74 34.02 -24.56
CA THR A 129 -15.52 33.22 -23.61
C THR A 129 -14.55 32.53 -22.66
N TYR A 130 -14.90 32.44 -21.39
CA TYR A 130 -14.22 31.58 -20.44
C TYR A 130 -15.22 30.72 -19.68
N ALA A 131 -14.75 29.65 -19.06
CA ALA A 131 -15.57 28.82 -18.21
C ALA A 131 -14.84 28.46 -16.92
N LEU A 132 -15.60 28.37 -15.83
CA LEU A 132 -15.14 27.88 -14.53
C LEU A 132 -15.85 26.58 -14.21
N THR A 133 -15.14 25.62 -13.62
CA THR A 133 -15.72 24.34 -13.18
C THR A 133 -15.62 24.19 -11.66
N SER A 134 -16.73 23.94 -10.98
CA SER A 134 -16.73 23.68 -9.53
C SER A 134 -15.98 22.40 -9.18
N ALA A 135 -15.38 22.35 -7.99
CA ALA A 135 -14.65 21.16 -7.57
C ALA A 135 -15.58 20.08 -6.97
N ASN A 136 -14.99 18.95 -6.59
CA ASN A 136 -15.69 17.69 -6.33
C ASN A 136 -16.37 17.57 -4.96
N ASP A 137 -15.93 18.28 -3.92
CA ASP A 137 -16.27 17.94 -2.52
C ASP A 137 -17.08 18.99 -1.74
N ALA A 138 -16.76 20.29 -1.81
CA ALA A 138 -17.32 21.29 -0.87
C ALA A 138 -17.81 22.58 -1.56
N ALA A 139 -19.12 22.77 -1.72
CA ALA A 139 -19.68 23.92 -2.42
C ALA A 139 -19.32 25.27 -1.78
N GLU A 140 -19.16 25.30 -0.45
CA GLU A 140 -18.83 26.51 0.31
C GLU A 140 -17.46 27.11 -0.04
N ARG A 141 -16.58 26.31 -0.68
CA ARG A 141 -15.21 26.69 -1.05
C ARG A 141 -15.09 27.22 -2.49
N ASP A 142 -16.14 27.11 -3.30
CA ASP A 142 -16.08 27.54 -4.70
C ASP A 142 -16.09 29.07 -4.82
N PRO A 143 -15.60 29.62 -5.95
CA PRO A 143 -15.62 31.06 -6.20
C PRO A 143 -17.06 31.58 -6.28
N ALA A 144 -17.37 32.64 -5.52
CA ALA A 144 -18.61 33.39 -5.60
C ALA A 144 -18.42 34.72 -6.36
N ASP A 145 -17.29 35.39 -6.08
CA ASP A 145 -16.93 36.68 -6.68
C ASP A 145 -15.51 36.63 -7.22
N TRP A 146 -15.31 37.09 -8.46
CA TRP A 146 -13.98 37.13 -9.07
C TRP A 146 -13.84 38.20 -10.15
N THR A 147 -12.59 38.49 -10.50
CA THR A 147 -12.21 39.30 -11.65
C THR A 147 -11.30 38.51 -12.58
N LEU A 148 -11.62 38.49 -13.87
CA LEU A 148 -10.74 37.98 -14.93
C LEU A 148 -10.03 39.15 -15.61
N SER A 149 -8.70 39.10 -15.70
CA SER A 149 -7.87 40.14 -16.32
C SER A 149 -6.94 39.56 -17.38
N GLY A 150 -6.53 40.40 -18.35
CA GLY A 150 -5.58 40.06 -19.40
C GLY A 150 -4.36 41.00 -19.40
N SER A 151 -3.20 40.48 -19.78
CA SER A 151 -1.95 41.24 -19.88
C SER A 151 -1.10 40.81 -21.08
N ALA A 152 -0.42 41.80 -21.68
CA ALA A 152 0.52 41.57 -22.79
C ALA A 152 1.94 41.28 -22.30
N ASP A 153 2.32 41.79 -21.13
CA ASP A 153 3.67 41.75 -20.55
C ASP A 153 3.75 40.97 -19.22
N GLY A 154 2.61 40.56 -18.66
CA GLY A 154 2.50 39.89 -17.36
C GLY A 154 2.62 40.83 -16.16
N GLY A 155 2.78 42.14 -16.37
CA GLY A 155 2.89 43.15 -15.32
C GLY A 155 1.71 44.11 -15.30
N THR A 156 1.28 44.59 -16.47
CA THR A 156 0.16 45.53 -16.61
C THR A 156 -1.12 44.77 -16.95
N TRP A 157 -2.09 44.77 -16.04
CA TRP A 157 -3.32 43.98 -16.15
C TRP A 157 -4.52 44.85 -16.52
N THR A 158 -5.28 44.41 -17.51
CA THR A 158 -6.55 45.00 -17.95
C THR A 158 -7.69 44.09 -17.53
N VAL A 159 -8.66 44.60 -16.77
CA VAL A 159 -9.86 43.85 -16.38
C VAL A 159 -10.70 43.54 -17.62
N LEU A 160 -11.07 42.27 -17.78
CA LEU A 160 -11.86 41.75 -18.91
C LEU A 160 -13.29 41.42 -18.50
N ASP A 161 -13.47 40.91 -17.28
CA ASP A 161 -14.78 40.57 -16.71
C ASP A 161 -14.72 40.61 -15.18
N SER A 162 -15.86 40.91 -14.55
CA SER A 162 -16.04 40.84 -13.10
C SER A 162 -17.40 40.21 -12.79
N ARG A 163 -17.40 39.22 -11.90
CA ARG A 163 -18.59 38.48 -11.47
C ARG A 163 -18.76 38.59 -9.97
N SER A 164 -20.00 38.58 -9.51
CA SER A 164 -20.35 38.63 -8.09
C SER A 164 -21.64 37.85 -7.87
N GLY A 165 -21.71 37.13 -6.74
CA GLY A 165 -22.86 36.32 -6.36
C GLY A 165 -23.13 35.12 -7.27
N GLU A 166 -22.10 34.59 -7.93
CA GLU A 166 -22.20 33.34 -8.67
C GLU A 166 -22.25 32.15 -7.71
N ASP A 167 -22.84 31.04 -8.15
CA ASP A 167 -23.02 29.81 -7.36
C ASP A 167 -23.00 28.58 -8.27
N PHE A 168 -22.54 27.43 -7.79
CA PHE A 168 -22.49 26.18 -8.55
C PHE A 168 -23.42 25.13 -7.95
N ALA A 169 -24.62 25.01 -8.52
CA ALA A 169 -25.71 24.16 -8.03
C ALA A 169 -25.36 22.66 -7.99
N GLU A 170 -24.39 22.21 -8.80
CA GLU A 170 -23.90 20.84 -8.84
C GLU A 170 -22.37 20.80 -8.66
N ARG A 171 -21.83 19.65 -8.25
CA ARG A 171 -20.38 19.40 -8.24
C ARG A 171 -19.90 19.07 -9.64
N LEU A 172 -18.65 19.45 -9.95
CA LEU A 172 -18.07 19.30 -11.29
C LEU A 172 -18.84 20.08 -12.38
N GLN A 173 -19.59 21.11 -11.97
CA GLN A 173 -20.42 21.92 -12.85
C GLN A 173 -19.56 22.96 -13.56
N THR A 174 -19.52 22.91 -14.88
CA THR A 174 -18.91 23.95 -15.71
C THR A 174 -19.91 25.05 -16.03
N LYS A 175 -19.62 26.29 -15.62
CA LYS A 175 -20.35 27.50 -16.03
C LYS A 175 -19.53 28.30 -17.03
N THR A 176 -20.21 28.83 -18.05
CA THR A 176 -19.58 29.57 -19.16
C THR A 176 -19.97 31.04 -19.13
N TYR A 177 -19.00 31.92 -19.38
CA TYR A 177 -19.11 33.37 -19.30
C TYR A 177 -18.57 34.01 -20.59
N THR A 178 -19.36 34.89 -21.20
CA THR A 178 -18.97 35.62 -22.42
C THR A 178 -18.41 36.99 -22.05
N LEU A 179 -17.25 37.34 -22.61
CA LEU A 179 -16.62 38.65 -22.46
C LEU A 179 -17.34 39.70 -23.31
N ALA A 180 -17.36 40.95 -22.84
CA ALA A 180 -18.00 42.05 -23.56
C ALA A 180 -17.36 42.34 -24.93
N ALA A 181 -16.06 42.05 -25.07
CA ALA A 181 -15.32 42.13 -26.33
C ALA A 181 -14.21 41.06 -26.37
N PRO A 182 -13.78 40.61 -27.56
CA PRO A 182 -12.61 39.74 -27.69
C PRO A 182 -11.37 40.38 -27.07
N ALA A 183 -10.70 39.65 -26.19
CA ALA A 183 -9.53 40.11 -25.45
C ALA A 183 -8.28 39.36 -25.92
N ALA A 184 -7.42 40.02 -26.70
CA ALA A 184 -6.21 39.42 -27.28
C ALA A 184 -5.00 39.60 -26.36
N TYR A 185 -4.79 38.65 -25.46
CA TYR A 185 -3.69 38.68 -24.49
C TYR A 185 -2.92 37.37 -24.47
N ARG A 186 -1.67 37.45 -23.99
CA ARG A 186 -0.82 36.28 -23.74
C ARG A 186 -0.97 35.78 -22.31
N HIS A 187 -1.21 36.68 -21.36
CA HIS A 187 -1.32 36.39 -19.94
C HIS A 187 -2.76 36.65 -19.49
N PHE A 188 -3.31 35.74 -18.70
CA PHE A 188 -4.64 35.88 -18.08
C PHE A 188 -4.53 35.67 -16.58
N ARG A 189 -5.34 36.37 -15.78
CA ARG A 189 -5.39 36.25 -14.32
C ARG A 189 -6.83 36.15 -13.85
N LEU A 190 -7.14 35.10 -13.11
CA LEU A 190 -8.36 34.98 -12.32
C LEU A 190 -8.02 35.40 -10.88
N ASP A 191 -8.74 36.38 -10.34
CA ASP A 191 -8.61 36.84 -8.97
C ASP A 191 -9.94 36.61 -8.25
N VAL A 192 -9.99 35.60 -7.37
CA VAL A 192 -11.19 35.24 -6.60
C VAL A 192 -11.19 36.02 -5.31
N THR A 193 -12.16 36.93 -5.18
CA THR A 193 -12.27 37.87 -4.07
C THR A 193 -13.23 37.40 -2.99
N GLN A 194 -14.09 36.43 -3.29
CA GLN A 194 -15.01 35.85 -2.30
C GLN A 194 -15.39 34.41 -2.69
N ASN A 195 -15.52 33.54 -1.70
CA ASN A 195 -16.18 32.23 -1.79
C ASN A 195 -17.49 32.25 -0.98
N HIS A 196 -18.10 31.09 -0.74
CA HIS A 196 -19.36 30.97 0.01
C HIS A 196 -19.17 30.82 1.54
N GLY A 197 -18.10 31.40 2.10
CA GLY A 197 -17.89 31.54 3.55
C GLY A 197 -16.96 30.51 4.20
N ALA A 198 -16.21 29.75 3.40
CA ALA A 198 -15.20 28.80 3.89
C ALA A 198 -13.81 29.46 4.05
N ASP A 199 -12.97 28.91 4.93
CA ASP A 199 -11.57 29.34 5.08
C ASP A 199 -10.64 28.81 3.95
N LEU A 200 -11.20 28.10 2.97
CA LEU A 200 -10.51 27.44 1.85
C LEU A 200 -11.13 27.86 0.51
N LEU A 201 -10.32 27.97 -0.54
CA LEU A 201 -10.76 28.22 -1.91
C LEU A 201 -10.41 27.03 -2.78
N GLN A 202 -11.35 26.58 -3.60
CA GLN A 202 -11.11 25.53 -4.59
C GLN A 202 -11.68 25.89 -5.96
N LEU A 203 -11.11 25.30 -7.01
CA LEU A 203 -11.64 25.36 -8.36
C LEU A 203 -11.07 24.20 -9.18
N ALA A 204 -11.91 23.52 -9.97
CA ALA A 204 -11.45 22.42 -10.81
C ALA A 204 -10.70 22.93 -12.04
N ASP A 205 -11.31 23.86 -12.79
CA ASP A 205 -10.80 24.25 -14.11
C ASP A 205 -11.13 25.73 -14.44
N LEU A 206 -10.22 26.40 -15.15
CA LEU A 206 -10.45 27.65 -15.88
C LEU A 206 -10.13 27.42 -17.37
N ARG A 207 -11.18 27.42 -18.19
CA ARG A 207 -11.05 27.27 -19.65
C ARG A 207 -11.19 28.62 -20.33
N LEU A 208 -10.27 28.93 -21.23
CA LEU A 208 -10.31 30.12 -22.08
C LEU A 208 -10.65 29.71 -23.51
N ALA A 209 -11.52 30.44 -24.21
CA ALA A 209 -11.90 30.15 -25.58
C ALA A 209 -12.04 31.40 -26.46
N THR A 210 -11.69 31.27 -27.73
CA THR A 210 -11.86 32.32 -28.75
C THR A 210 -13.25 32.35 -29.39
N GLY A 211 -14.16 31.46 -28.98
CA GLY A 211 -15.50 31.31 -29.55
C GLY A 211 -15.50 30.71 -30.98
N GLY A 212 -16.70 30.53 -31.56
CA GLY A 212 -16.90 30.09 -32.96
C GLY A 212 -17.53 28.70 -33.12
N SER A 213 -17.49 28.11 -34.32
CA SER A 213 -18.05 26.77 -34.63
C SER A 213 -17.16 25.59 -34.20
N GLY A 214 -16.10 25.84 -33.43
CA GLY A 214 -14.97 24.93 -33.30
C GLY A 214 -14.19 24.87 -34.62
N GLY A 215 -12.85 24.85 -34.56
CA GLY A 215 -12.07 24.52 -35.75
C GLY A 215 -12.45 23.12 -36.27
N PRO A 216 -12.12 22.77 -37.53
CA PRO A 216 -12.34 21.41 -38.01
C PRO A 216 -11.65 20.43 -37.05
N VAL A 217 -12.40 19.41 -36.59
CA VAL A 217 -11.82 18.32 -35.81
C VAL A 217 -10.66 17.73 -36.62
N PRO A 218 -9.44 17.62 -36.04
CA PRO A 218 -8.33 17.03 -36.75
C PRO A 218 -8.74 15.65 -37.28
N PRO A 219 -8.54 15.35 -38.56
CA PRO A 219 -9.08 14.13 -39.17
C PRO A 219 -8.43 12.87 -38.61
N ASP A 220 -7.22 12.99 -38.06
CA ASP A 220 -6.40 11.88 -37.63
C ASP A 220 -6.03 11.99 -36.15
N MET A 221 -5.74 10.84 -35.51
CA MET A 221 -5.22 10.80 -34.15
C MET A 221 -4.05 11.77 -33.99
N LEU A 222 -4.04 12.55 -32.91
CA LEU A 222 -2.95 13.45 -32.59
C LEU A 222 -1.75 12.66 -32.10
N THR A 223 -0.56 13.02 -32.58
CA THR A 223 0.73 12.57 -32.01
C THR A 223 1.70 13.74 -32.08
N VAL A 224 1.92 14.41 -30.94
CA VAL A 224 2.67 15.67 -30.86
C VAL A 224 3.57 15.67 -29.63
N VAL A 225 4.75 16.30 -29.72
CA VAL A 225 5.62 16.49 -28.56
C VAL A 225 4.97 17.50 -27.61
N ASP A 226 4.88 17.11 -26.36
CA ASP A 226 4.20 17.83 -25.28
C ASP A 226 5.11 17.89 -24.05
N ARG A 227 4.68 18.56 -22.99
CA ARG A 227 5.36 18.59 -21.69
C ARG A 227 5.04 17.37 -20.82
N GLY A 228 4.17 16.45 -21.26
CA GLY A 228 3.75 15.29 -20.46
C GLY A 228 2.38 15.49 -19.80
N PRO A 229 1.92 14.50 -18.99
CA PRO A 229 0.61 14.56 -18.35
C PRO A 229 0.47 15.78 -17.46
N SER A 230 -0.70 16.43 -17.54
CA SER A 230 -1.02 17.62 -16.75
C SER A 230 -1.10 17.36 -15.25
N GLY A 231 -1.40 16.12 -14.84
CA GLY A 231 -1.40 15.66 -13.45
C GLY A 231 -1.19 14.15 -13.36
N SER A 232 -0.71 13.70 -12.20
CA SER A 232 -0.58 12.28 -11.84
C SER A 232 -0.52 12.16 -10.31
N PRO A 233 -1.14 11.14 -9.70
CA PRO A 233 -1.03 10.91 -8.27
C PRO A 233 0.38 10.52 -7.81
N THR A 234 1.24 10.04 -8.72
CA THR A 234 2.55 9.45 -8.38
C THR A 234 3.75 10.06 -9.13
N ALA A 235 3.51 10.89 -10.15
CA ALA A 235 4.54 11.51 -10.97
C ALA A 235 4.45 13.04 -11.04
N LYS A 236 5.55 13.68 -11.43
CA LYS A 236 5.60 15.13 -11.62
C LYS A 236 4.65 15.56 -12.74
N ALA A 237 3.80 16.54 -12.45
CA ALA A 237 2.95 17.19 -13.44
C ALA A 237 3.77 17.91 -14.52
N ARG A 238 3.27 17.91 -15.76
CA ARG A 238 3.86 18.57 -16.94
C ARG A 238 5.33 18.22 -17.14
N ALA A 239 5.66 16.96 -16.92
CA ALA A 239 6.97 16.38 -17.24
C ALA A 239 6.83 15.03 -17.96
N GLY A 240 7.86 14.65 -18.72
CA GLY A 240 8.03 13.27 -19.18
C GLY A 240 8.34 12.33 -18.01
N PHE A 241 8.68 11.09 -18.30
CA PHE A 241 9.09 10.14 -17.26
C PHE A 241 10.50 10.48 -16.73
N THR A 242 11.48 10.70 -17.61
CA THR A 242 12.86 11.06 -17.20
C THR A 242 13.22 12.53 -17.45
N GLY A 243 12.46 13.23 -18.29
CA GLY A 243 12.73 14.60 -18.73
C GLY A 243 11.51 15.52 -18.62
N LEU A 244 11.51 16.59 -19.39
CA LEU A 244 10.46 17.61 -19.43
C LEU A 244 9.52 17.45 -20.63
N ARG A 245 9.78 16.49 -21.52
CA ARG A 245 9.02 16.25 -22.75
C ARG A 245 8.56 14.80 -22.84
N ALA A 246 7.44 14.62 -23.53
CA ALA A 246 6.93 13.31 -23.92
C ALA A 246 6.07 13.46 -25.18
N LEU A 247 5.84 12.37 -25.91
CA LEU A 247 4.94 12.37 -27.06
C LEU A 247 3.51 12.12 -26.60
N ARG A 248 2.65 13.13 -26.70
CA ARG A 248 1.20 12.98 -26.47
C ARG A 248 0.54 12.27 -27.64
N TYR A 249 -0.26 11.25 -27.36
CA TYR A 249 -1.25 10.71 -28.30
C TYR A 249 -2.66 11.06 -27.82
N ALA A 250 -3.57 11.45 -28.72
CA ALA A 250 -4.94 11.76 -28.33
C ALA A 250 -5.92 11.65 -29.51
N GLY A 251 -7.18 11.32 -29.23
CA GLY A 251 -8.23 11.29 -30.24
C GLY A 251 -9.57 10.80 -29.72
N ARG A 252 -10.48 10.56 -30.67
CA ARG A 252 -11.78 9.91 -30.42
C ARG A 252 -11.91 8.67 -31.25
N HIS A 253 -12.38 7.61 -30.61
CA HIS A 253 -13.01 6.49 -31.26
C HIS A 253 -14.47 6.87 -31.52
N THR A 254 -14.83 7.07 -32.78
CA THR A 254 -16.14 7.65 -33.17
C THR A 254 -17.23 6.61 -33.40
N ALA A 255 -16.85 5.38 -33.75
CA ALA A 255 -17.78 4.28 -33.98
C ALA A 255 -18.01 3.43 -32.71
N ALA A 256 -19.09 2.65 -32.70
CA ALA A 256 -19.35 1.67 -31.63
C ALA A 256 -18.48 0.40 -31.75
N GLY A 257 -18.06 0.08 -32.98
CA GLY A 257 -17.31 -1.14 -33.31
C GLY A 257 -15.81 -1.00 -33.06
N ARG A 258 -15.00 -1.71 -33.86
CA ARG A 258 -13.54 -1.56 -33.82
C ARG A 258 -13.11 -0.26 -34.49
N ALA A 259 -12.17 0.44 -33.89
CA ALA A 259 -11.44 1.54 -34.51
C ALA A 259 -9.96 1.47 -34.17
N TYR A 260 -9.12 2.03 -35.04
CA TYR A 260 -7.68 2.02 -34.86
C TYR A 260 -7.02 3.22 -35.54
N SER A 261 -5.84 3.61 -35.04
CA SER A 261 -4.91 4.52 -35.69
C SER A 261 -3.49 4.10 -35.36
N TYR A 262 -2.64 3.96 -36.37
CA TYR A 262 -1.22 3.66 -36.24
C TYR A 262 -0.46 4.85 -36.79
N ASN A 263 -0.02 5.75 -35.92
CA ASN A 263 0.65 6.97 -36.33
C ASN A 263 2.15 6.74 -36.46
N LYS A 264 2.73 7.23 -37.55
CA LYS A 264 4.17 7.26 -37.74
C LYS A 264 4.76 8.34 -36.84
N VAL A 265 5.90 8.05 -36.21
CA VAL A 265 6.61 9.00 -35.35
C VAL A 265 8.04 9.21 -35.83
N PHE A 266 8.80 8.12 -36.01
CA PHE A 266 10.21 8.19 -36.43
C PHE A 266 10.47 7.35 -37.68
N ASP A 267 11.28 7.89 -38.58
CA ASP A 267 11.93 7.20 -39.69
C ASP A 267 13.26 6.65 -39.19
N VAL A 268 13.45 5.33 -39.23
CA VAL A 268 14.62 4.69 -38.65
C VAL A 268 15.15 3.60 -39.57
N ASN A 269 16.43 3.27 -39.42
CA ASN A 269 17.05 2.16 -40.15
C ASN A 269 17.81 1.27 -39.16
N VAL A 270 17.07 0.63 -38.26
CA VAL A 270 17.64 -0.12 -37.12
C VAL A 270 17.55 -1.63 -37.35
N ARG A 271 18.70 -2.30 -37.41
CA ARG A 271 18.74 -3.77 -37.56
C ARG A 271 18.39 -4.49 -36.27
N VAL A 272 17.47 -5.45 -36.35
CA VAL A 272 17.11 -6.32 -35.23
C VAL A 272 18.04 -7.53 -35.16
N GLY A 273 18.82 -7.63 -34.09
CA GLY A 273 19.58 -8.81 -33.73
C GLY A 273 18.83 -9.70 -32.74
N ALA A 274 19.38 -10.87 -32.44
CA ALA A 274 18.78 -11.85 -31.51
C ALA A 274 18.53 -11.30 -30.09
N ARG A 275 19.27 -10.27 -29.68
CA ARG A 275 19.14 -9.62 -28.35
C ARG A 275 18.59 -8.19 -28.42
N THR A 276 18.05 -7.78 -29.56
CA THR A 276 17.43 -6.45 -29.65
C THR A 276 16.19 -6.41 -28.78
N ARG A 277 16.09 -5.33 -28.00
CA ARG A 277 14.97 -5.01 -27.12
C ARG A 277 14.32 -3.70 -27.57
N LEU A 278 13.00 -3.65 -27.50
CA LEU A 278 12.21 -2.43 -27.50
C LEU A 278 11.83 -2.12 -26.04
N ALA A 279 12.02 -0.88 -25.60
CA ALA A 279 11.53 -0.41 -24.30
C ALA A 279 10.98 1.01 -24.41
N TYR A 280 9.94 1.33 -23.64
CA TYR A 280 9.34 2.66 -23.58
C TYR A 280 8.56 2.84 -22.28
N ARG A 281 8.19 4.10 -21.98
CA ARG A 281 7.29 4.48 -20.90
C ARG A 281 5.97 4.93 -21.51
N ILE A 282 4.85 4.56 -20.90
CA ILE A 282 3.53 4.96 -21.39
C ILE A 282 2.58 5.34 -20.25
N PHE A 283 1.88 6.45 -20.44
CA PHE A 283 0.90 7.01 -19.51
C PHE A 283 -0.46 7.08 -20.21
N PRO A 284 -1.31 6.05 -20.11
CA PRO A 284 -2.69 6.14 -20.56
C PRO A 284 -3.50 6.94 -19.54
N GLN A 285 -4.17 8.02 -19.97
CA GLN A 285 -5.00 8.83 -19.08
C GLN A 285 -6.47 8.49 -19.25
N LEU A 286 -7.13 8.14 -18.15
CA LEU A 286 -8.56 7.85 -18.17
C LEU A 286 -9.33 9.16 -18.26
N ALA A 287 -10.29 9.25 -19.17
CA ALA A 287 -11.18 10.40 -19.20
C ALA A 287 -12.21 10.30 -18.07
N ASP A 288 -12.67 11.42 -17.53
CA ASP A 288 -13.71 11.44 -16.51
C ASP A 288 -14.94 10.61 -16.88
N GLY A 289 -15.39 9.81 -15.92
CA GLY A 289 -16.52 8.89 -16.09
C GLY A 289 -16.27 7.70 -17.03
N ASP A 290 -15.11 7.58 -17.68
CA ASP A 290 -14.80 6.40 -18.50
C ASP A 290 -14.64 5.18 -17.60
N ARG A 291 -15.28 4.08 -18.01
CA ARG A 291 -15.23 2.77 -17.35
C ARG A 291 -14.91 1.64 -18.34
N GLN A 292 -14.65 1.98 -19.62
CA GLN A 292 -14.32 1.05 -20.69
C GLN A 292 -12.81 0.84 -20.84
N TYR A 293 -11.99 1.76 -20.31
CA TYR A 293 -10.51 1.70 -20.38
C TYR A 293 -9.98 1.60 -21.82
N ALA A 294 -10.70 2.20 -22.77
CA ALA A 294 -10.35 2.14 -24.19
C ALA A 294 -8.94 2.69 -24.43
N VAL A 295 -8.53 3.71 -23.66
CA VAL A 295 -7.20 4.33 -23.67
C VAL A 295 -6.04 3.36 -23.41
N THR A 296 -6.29 2.24 -22.74
CA THR A 296 -5.27 1.20 -22.48
C THR A 296 -5.02 0.29 -23.68
N ASN A 297 -5.83 0.39 -24.73
CA ASN A 297 -5.62 -0.32 -26.00
C ASN A 297 -4.59 0.42 -26.86
N VAL A 298 -3.36 0.52 -26.35
CA VAL A 298 -2.28 1.33 -26.91
C VAL A 298 -0.94 0.60 -26.82
N SER A 299 -0.06 0.80 -27.80
CA SER A 299 1.34 0.33 -27.73
C SER A 299 2.24 1.11 -28.69
N VAL A 300 3.56 1.02 -28.49
CA VAL A 300 4.53 1.31 -29.56
C VAL A 300 4.59 0.09 -30.49
N ASP A 301 4.47 0.30 -31.79
CA ASP A 301 4.59 -0.74 -32.82
C ASP A 301 5.76 -0.40 -33.76
N LEU A 302 6.28 -1.42 -34.45
CA LEU A 302 7.42 -1.25 -35.36
C LEU A 302 7.01 -1.74 -36.75
N ALA A 303 7.17 -0.88 -37.77
CA ALA A 303 7.06 -1.28 -39.17
C ALA A 303 8.44 -1.74 -39.67
N PHE A 304 8.49 -2.87 -40.37
CA PHE A 304 9.71 -3.41 -40.93
C PHE A 304 9.80 -3.15 -42.44
N THR A 305 11.03 -3.14 -42.97
CA THR A 305 11.29 -2.90 -44.41
C THR A 305 10.68 -3.95 -45.35
N ASP A 306 10.19 -5.07 -44.82
CA ASP A 306 9.51 -6.13 -45.57
C ASP A 306 7.97 -6.01 -45.56
N GLY A 307 7.44 -4.90 -45.02
CA GLY A 307 6.00 -4.61 -44.97
C GLY A 307 5.26 -5.26 -43.79
N THR A 308 5.97 -5.93 -42.87
CA THR A 308 5.37 -6.51 -41.67
C THR A 308 5.41 -5.56 -40.47
N TYR A 309 4.69 -5.93 -39.40
CA TYR A 309 4.55 -5.15 -38.16
C TYR A 309 4.85 -6.00 -36.94
N LEU A 310 5.50 -5.44 -35.91
CA LEU A 310 5.81 -6.18 -34.68
C LEU A 310 4.55 -6.75 -34.03
N SER A 311 3.45 -5.99 -34.01
CA SER A 311 2.13 -6.42 -33.54
C SER A 311 1.59 -7.69 -34.24
N GLY A 312 2.05 -7.98 -35.46
CA GLY A 312 1.70 -9.18 -36.23
C GLY A 312 2.68 -10.35 -36.09
N LEU A 313 3.81 -10.18 -35.40
CA LEU A 313 4.85 -11.21 -35.26
C LEU A 313 4.75 -12.04 -33.98
N GLY A 314 3.76 -11.79 -33.12
CA GLY A 314 3.59 -12.52 -31.86
C GLY A 314 4.59 -12.11 -30.77
N ALA A 315 5.11 -10.89 -30.82
CA ALA A 315 5.91 -10.33 -29.73
C ALA A 315 5.11 -10.28 -28.43
N VAL A 316 5.78 -10.52 -27.31
CA VAL A 316 5.22 -10.35 -25.96
C VAL A 316 6.06 -9.35 -25.17
N ASP A 317 5.43 -8.65 -24.23
CA ASP A 317 6.14 -7.85 -23.24
C ASP A 317 6.88 -8.75 -22.22
N ARG A 318 7.64 -8.11 -21.33
CA ARG A 318 8.42 -8.79 -20.28
C ARG A 318 7.59 -9.61 -19.30
N TYR A 319 6.29 -9.34 -19.19
CA TYR A 319 5.36 -10.07 -18.33
C TYR A 319 4.69 -11.25 -19.07
N GLY A 320 4.86 -11.32 -20.39
CA GLY A 320 4.37 -12.39 -21.25
C GLY A 320 3.06 -12.06 -21.96
N PHE A 321 2.59 -10.81 -21.93
CA PHE A 321 1.38 -10.39 -22.62
C PHE A 321 1.67 -9.94 -24.05
N PRO A 322 0.75 -10.14 -25.02
CA PRO A 322 0.98 -9.73 -26.40
C PRO A 322 1.28 -8.23 -26.52
N LEU A 323 2.37 -7.89 -27.21
CA LEU A 323 2.77 -6.51 -27.47
C LEU A 323 2.06 -5.99 -28.74
N SER A 324 0.79 -5.65 -28.55
CA SER A 324 -0.05 -4.96 -29.53
C SER A 324 -1.08 -4.11 -28.76
N PRO A 325 -1.72 -3.11 -29.37
CA PRO A 325 -2.62 -2.23 -28.62
C PRO A 325 -3.76 -3.02 -27.95
N ARG A 326 -4.45 -3.91 -28.70
CA ARG A 326 -5.48 -4.79 -28.13
C ARG A 326 -4.93 -5.80 -27.11
N GLY A 327 -3.70 -6.28 -27.32
CA GLY A 327 -3.05 -7.22 -26.41
C GLY A 327 -2.82 -6.62 -25.03
N GLN A 328 -2.32 -5.38 -25.01
CA GLN A 328 -2.09 -4.61 -23.78
C GLN A 328 -3.43 -4.24 -23.10
N GLY A 329 -4.44 -3.82 -23.86
CA GLY A 329 -5.77 -3.55 -23.35
C GLY A 329 -6.44 -4.80 -22.73
N ALA A 330 -6.36 -5.94 -23.41
CA ALA A 330 -6.90 -7.21 -22.90
C ALA A 330 -6.15 -7.75 -21.67
N ALA A 331 -4.85 -7.49 -21.58
CA ALA A 331 -4.01 -7.91 -20.46
C ALA A 331 -4.32 -7.15 -19.16
N LYS A 332 -4.90 -5.94 -19.25
CA LYS A 332 -5.17 -5.06 -18.09
C LYS A 332 -3.93 -4.79 -17.24
N VAL A 333 -2.75 -4.75 -17.88
CA VAL A 333 -1.47 -4.53 -17.20
C VAL A 333 -1.09 -3.05 -17.14
N LEU A 334 -1.55 -2.25 -18.11
CA LEU A 334 -1.33 -0.80 -18.11
C LEU A 334 -2.29 -0.12 -17.14
N TYR A 335 -1.78 0.46 -16.07
CA TYR A 335 -2.52 1.30 -15.14
C TYR A 335 -2.75 2.68 -15.75
N VAL A 336 -3.96 3.19 -15.55
CA VAL A 336 -4.31 4.54 -15.99
C VAL A 336 -3.79 5.58 -15.03
N ASP A 337 -3.61 6.79 -15.55
CA ASP A 337 -3.16 7.99 -14.81
C ASP A 337 -1.78 7.83 -14.15
N GLN A 338 -1.01 6.86 -14.65
CA GLN A 338 0.31 6.49 -14.14
C GLN A 338 1.24 6.12 -15.31
N TRP A 339 2.54 6.34 -15.11
CA TRP A 339 3.56 5.83 -16.02
C TRP A 339 3.69 4.32 -15.88
N ASN A 340 3.79 3.62 -17.01
CA ASN A 340 3.97 2.17 -17.10
C ASN A 340 5.28 1.85 -17.84
N ASP A 341 6.01 0.86 -17.36
CA ASP A 341 7.21 0.32 -18.00
C ASP A 341 6.84 -0.82 -18.94
N VAL A 342 7.11 -0.64 -20.24
CA VAL A 342 6.92 -1.70 -21.25
C VAL A 342 8.26 -2.03 -21.88
N GLU A 343 8.64 -3.30 -21.80
CA GLU A 343 9.82 -3.84 -22.47
C GLU A 343 9.47 -5.13 -23.21
N SER A 344 10.11 -5.36 -24.36
CA SER A 344 9.98 -6.61 -25.12
C SER A 344 11.30 -7.01 -25.79
N ALA A 345 11.67 -8.29 -25.64
CA ALA A 345 12.80 -8.90 -26.31
C ALA A 345 12.44 -9.26 -27.77
N ILE A 346 12.26 -8.24 -28.61
CA ILE A 346 11.76 -8.38 -29.98
C ILE A 346 12.66 -9.23 -30.89
N GLY A 347 13.95 -9.40 -30.54
CA GLY A 347 14.88 -10.28 -31.25
C GLY A 347 14.37 -11.73 -31.36
N SER A 348 13.54 -12.19 -30.42
CA SER A 348 12.94 -13.53 -30.43
C SER A 348 12.00 -13.79 -31.61
N VAL A 349 11.38 -12.75 -32.17
CA VAL A 349 10.38 -12.86 -33.27
C VAL A 349 10.79 -12.10 -34.53
N ALA A 350 11.73 -11.15 -34.42
CA ALA A 350 12.09 -10.23 -35.49
C ALA A 350 13.59 -10.21 -35.85
N ALA A 351 14.41 -11.10 -35.30
CA ALA A 351 15.84 -11.15 -35.65
C ALA A 351 16.06 -11.28 -37.17
N GLY A 352 16.99 -10.48 -37.69
CA GLY A 352 17.31 -10.40 -39.12
C GLY A 352 16.49 -9.37 -39.90
N ARG A 353 15.39 -8.85 -39.34
CA ARG A 353 14.61 -7.76 -39.92
C ARG A 353 15.26 -6.40 -39.63
N THR A 354 14.84 -5.39 -40.40
CA THR A 354 15.24 -4.00 -40.20
C THR A 354 13.99 -3.18 -39.91
N VAL A 355 14.00 -2.47 -38.79
CA VAL A 355 12.94 -1.51 -38.44
C VAL A 355 13.10 -0.30 -39.34
N ASP A 356 12.00 0.04 -40.01
CA ASP A 356 11.85 1.13 -40.97
C ASP A 356 11.17 2.33 -40.30
N ARG A 357 10.16 2.08 -39.46
CA ARG A 357 9.45 3.13 -38.71
C ARG A 357 9.07 2.70 -37.32
N ILE A 358 9.08 3.66 -36.40
CA ILE A 358 8.50 3.54 -35.06
C ILE A 358 7.12 4.21 -35.06
N LEU A 359 6.11 3.47 -34.59
CA LEU A 359 4.72 3.88 -34.58
C LEU A 359 4.17 3.97 -33.16
N VAL A 360 3.23 4.88 -32.92
CA VAL A 360 2.34 4.83 -31.75
C VAL A 360 0.95 4.44 -32.22
N ALA A 361 0.42 3.37 -31.63
CA ALA A 361 -0.76 2.71 -32.14
C ALA A 361 -1.87 2.62 -31.09
N TYR A 362 -3.08 3.00 -31.49
CA TYR A 362 -4.35 2.74 -30.80
C TYR A 362 -5.16 1.74 -31.63
N ASP A 363 -5.74 0.72 -30.99
CA ASP A 363 -6.64 -0.25 -31.65
C ASP A 363 -7.59 -0.84 -30.60
N SER A 364 -8.81 -0.32 -30.53
CA SER A 364 -9.82 -0.77 -29.56
C SER A 364 -10.93 -1.56 -30.25
N PRO A 365 -11.40 -2.68 -29.66
CA PRO A 365 -12.50 -3.46 -30.22
C PRO A 365 -13.87 -2.78 -30.08
N GLY A 366 -14.01 -1.77 -29.22
CA GLY A 366 -15.26 -1.09 -28.93
C GLY A 366 -15.10 0.40 -28.65
N GLY A 367 -16.18 1.14 -28.90
CA GLY A 367 -16.34 2.57 -28.66
C GLY A 367 -17.83 2.95 -28.57
N PRO A 368 -18.20 4.23 -28.73
CA PRO A 368 -17.32 5.38 -28.87
C PRO A 368 -16.54 5.64 -27.58
N ALA A 369 -15.34 6.22 -27.70
CA ALA A 369 -14.49 6.54 -26.57
C ALA A 369 -13.61 7.76 -26.86
N ARG A 370 -13.19 8.45 -25.81
CA ARG A 370 -12.08 9.42 -25.89
C ARG A 370 -10.83 8.75 -25.34
N PHE A 371 -9.68 9.08 -25.89
CA PHE A 371 -8.42 8.56 -25.37
C PHE A 371 -7.34 9.63 -25.49
N ARG A 372 -6.51 9.73 -24.45
CA ARG A 372 -5.30 10.56 -24.42
C ARG A 372 -4.26 9.87 -23.57
N GLY A 373 -3.00 10.07 -23.90
CA GLY A 373 -1.90 9.63 -23.08
C GLY A 373 -0.56 10.11 -23.61
N TRP A 374 0.51 9.66 -22.99
CA TRP A 374 1.88 10.04 -23.35
C TRP A 374 2.78 8.83 -23.48
N VAL A 375 3.75 8.91 -24.39
CA VAL A 375 4.83 7.93 -24.55
C VAL A 375 6.15 8.65 -24.35
N ASP A 376 7.07 8.04 -23.61
CA ASP A 376 8.41 8.59 -23.35
C ASP A 376 9.48 7.48 -23.39
N ASP A 377 10.76 7.87 -23.41
CA ASP A 377 11.93 7.00 -23.33
C ASP A 377 11.91 5.81 -24.32
N ILE A 378 11.54 6.06 -25.59
CA ILE A 378 11.55 5.00 -26.61
C ILE A 378 12.99 4.61 -26.91
N THR A 379 13.34 3.36 -26.64
CA THR A 379 14.65 2.79 -26.96
C THR A 379 14.52 1.50 -27.75
N LEU A 380 15.37 1.35 -28.75
CA LEU A 380 15.47 0.17 -29.59
C LEU A 380 16.95 -0.15 -29.77
N GLY A 381 17.40 -1.32 -29.30
CA GLY A 381 18.82 -1.67 -29.43
C GLY A 381 19.17 -3.00 -28.77
N PRO A 382 20.43 -3.49 -28.91
CA PRO A 382 20.88 -4.69 -28.24
C PRO A 382 20.83 -4.51 -26.72
N ALA A 383 20.10 -5.38 -26.02
CA ALA A 383 20.20 -5.48 -24.58
C ALA A 383 21.46 -6.26 -24.19
N ALA A 384 22.19 -5.75 -23.20
CA ALA A 384 23.22 -6.53 -22.54
C ALA A 384 22.57 -7.79 -21.92
N PRO A 385 23.25 -8.95 -21.92
CA PRO A 385 22.75 -10.08 -21.16
C PRO A 385 22.72 -9.66 -19.69
N GLU A 386 21.58 -9.81 -19.03
CA GLU A 386 21.54 -9.56 -17.60
C GLU A 386 22.24 -10.75 -16.91
N PRO A 387 23.36 -10.50 -16.19
CA PRO A 387 24.02 -11.58 -15.48
C PRO A 387 23.09 -12.06 -14.36
N ALA A 388 23.08 -13.38 -14.14
CA ALA A 388 22.50 -13.91 -12.91
C ALA A 388 23.16 -13.22 -11.72
N ARG A 389 22.36 -12.79 -10.74
CA ARG A 389 22.91 -12.18 -9.54
C ARG A 389 23.52 -13.27 -8.67
N ALA A 390 24.65 -12.97 -8.05
CA ALA A 390 25.37 -13.93 -7.22
C ALA A 390 24.63 -14.21 -5.89
N HIS A 391 23.85 -13.24 -5.41
CA HIS A 391 23.17 -13.28 -4.13
C HIS A 391 21.66 -13.02 -4.29
N PRO A 392 20.78 -13.74 -3.58
CA PRO A 392 19.33 -13.46 -3.57
C PRO A 392 19.00 -12.01 -3.21
N SER A 393 19.72 -11.43 -2.26
CA SER A 393 19.53 -10.03 -1.84
C SER A 393 19.84 -8.99 -2.91
N ASP A 394 20.56 -9.34 -3.98
CA ASP A 394 20.83 -8.44 -5.11
C ASP A 394 19.61 -8.23 -6.02
N TYR A 395 18.63 -9.14 -5.94
CA TYR A 395 17.34 -9.04 -6.64
C TYR A 395 16.33 -8.17 -5.87
N ALA A 396 16.46 -8.06 -4.55
CA ALA A 396 15.54 -7.26 -3.74
C ALA A 396 15.73 -5.76 -4.00
N LEU A 397 14.66 -5.05 -4.34
CA LEU A 397 14.64 -3.61 -4.57
C LEU A 397 13.91 -2.90 -3.44
N THR A 398 14.60 -2.01 -2.73
CA THR A 398 13.98 -1.23 -1.65
C THR A 398 13.15 -0.05 -2.17
N THR A 399 13.32 0.34 -3.43
CA THR A 399 12.46 1.33 -4.12
C THR A 399 11.15 0.74 -4.65
N ARG A 400 10.95 -0.58 -4.55
CA ARG A 400 9.69 -1.20 -4.96
C ARG A 400 8.56 -0.75 -4.03
N GLY A 401 7.59 -0.04 -4.59
CA GLY A 401 6.41 0.52 -3.95
C GLY A 401 6.50 2.01 -3.58
N THR A 402 7.59 2.69 -3.94
CA THR A 402 7.83 4.11 -3.60
C THR A 402 7.29 5.10 -4.62
N ASN A 403 6.87 4.63 -5.79
CA ASN A 403 6.16 5.43 -6.79
C ASN A 403 4.67 5.49 -6.47
N SER A 404 4.37 6.10 -5.33
CA SER A 404 3.06 6.18 -4.67
C SER A 404 2.80 7.63 -4.20
N GLY A 405 1.56 7.92 -3.81
CA GLY A 405 1.18 9.17 -3.15
C GLY A 405 -0.14 9.02 -2.39
N GLY A 406 -0.55 10.06 -1.65
CA GLY A 406 -1.76 10.00 -0.83
C GLY A 406 -3.07 9.75 -1.58
N GLY A 407 -3.12 10.02 -2.88
CA GLY A 407 -4.29 9.75 -3.72
C GLY A 407 -4.26 8.42 -4.50
N PHE A 408 -3.10 7.73 -4.55
CA PHE A 408 -2.98 6.43 -5.20
C PHE A 408 -1.70 5.71 -4.73
N SER A 409 -1.86 4.49 -4.24
CA SER A 409 -0.77 3.63 -3.78
C SER A 409 -0.32 2.62 -4.83
N ARG A 410 1.00 2.50 -4.94
CA ARG A 410 1.68 1.38 -5.59
C ARG A 410 2.51 0.58 -4.58
N GLY A 411 2.18 0.72 -3.30
CA GLY A 411 2.81 0.07 -2.15
C GLY A 411 2.96 0.99 -0.94
N ASN A 412 2.92 2.31 -1.13
CA ASN A 412 3.18 3.33 -0.10
C ASN A 412 4.40 3.01 0.78
N THR A 413 5.46 2.53 0.13
CA THR A 413 6.70 2.15 0.82
C THR A 413 7.77 3.25 0.70
N PHE A 414 8.88 3.09 1.42
CA PHE A 414 10.11 3.86 1.25
C PHE A 414 11.36 2.94 1.17
N PRO A 415 12.52 3.44 0.69
CA PRO A 415 13.76 2.67 0.55
C PRO A 415 14.49 2.41 1.89
N ALA A 416 13.88 1.61 2.75
CA ALA A 416 14.51 1.16 3.98
C ALA A 416 15.76 0.29 3.69
N THR A 417 16.91 0.70 4.20
CA THR A 417 18.13 -0.11 4.26
C THR A 417 18.31 -0.53 5.71
N ALA A 418 18.19 -1.83 5.98
CA ALA A 418 18.04 -2.36 7.33
C ALA A 418 18.53 -3.81 7.42
N VAL A 419 18.64 -4.34 8.63
CA VAL A 419 18.71 -5.79 8.88
C VAL A 419 17.29 -6.35 9.11
N PRO A 420 17.04 -7.66 8.96
CA PRO A 420 15.71 -8.24 9.21
C PRO A 420 15.20 -7.89 10.61
N HIS A 421 13.96 -7.40 10.71
CA HIS A 421 13.33 -6.90 11.95
C HIS A 421 14.15 -5.84 12.71
N GLY A 422 15.00 -5.08 12.01
CA GLY A 422 15.97 -4.18 12.62
C GLY A 422 15.34 -3.06 13.45
N PHE A 423 16.06 -2.58 14.46
CA PHE A 423 15.61 -1.51 15.36
C PHE A 423 15.44 -0.20 14.60
N ASN A 424 16.46 0.20 13.82
CA ASN A 424 16.39 1.37 12.94
C ASN A 424 16.26 0.95 11.48
N PHE A 425 15.54 1.75 10.71
CA PHE A 425 15.71 1.82 9.27
C PHE A 425 16.56 3.01 8.88
N TRP A 426 17.43 2.84 7.87
CA TRP A 426 18.22 3.91 7.28
C TRP A 426 17.73 4.16 5.86
N THR A 427 17.32 5.39 5.57
CA THR A 427 16.67 5.69 4.28
C THR A 427 17.15 7.03 3.70
N PRO A 428 17.29 7.16 2.36
CA PRO A 428 17.24 8.46 1.73
C PRO A 428 15.87 9.11 1.95
N VAL A 429 15.85 10.44 2.07
CA VAL A 429 14.66 11.25 2.30
C VAL A 429 14.60 12.36 1.26
N THR A 430 13.52 12.41 0.48
CA THR A 430 13.29 13.46 -0.53
C THR A 430 12.52 14.65 0.05
N ASN A 431 11.75 14.42 1.13
CA ASN A 431 11.06 15.46 1.87
C ASN A 431 11.46 15.42 3.36
N ALA A 432 12.50 16.16 3.72
CA ALA A 432 13.07 16.16 5.06
C ALA A 432 12.18 16.85 6.13
N SER A 433 11.04 17.41 5.72
CA SER A 433 10.03 17.98 6.63
C SER A 433 8.86 17.05 6.91
N SER A 434 8.77 15.92 6.22
CA SER A 434 7.63 15.01 6.32
C SER A 434 7.80 14.01 7.45
N LEU A 435 6.69 13.69 8.11
CA LEU A 435 6.54 12.50 8.96
C LEU A 435 5.63 11.46 8.31
N SER A 436 5.39 11.54 7.00
CA SER A 436 4.46 10.67 6.28
C SER A 436 5.11 10.23 4.97
N TRP A 437 4.88 10.88 3.83
CA TRP A 437 5.68 10.60 2.63
C TRP A 437 7.08 11.19 2.74
N LEU A 438 8.03 10.38 3.20
CA LEU A 438 9.44 10.75 3.37
C LEU A 438 10.29 10.52 2.11
N TYR A 439 9.84 9.67 1.19
CA TYR A 439 10.46 9.46 -0.13
C TYR A 439 9.41 9.47 -1.24
N ASP A 440 9.59 10.32 -2.24
CA ASP A 440 8.83 10.33 -3.49
C ASP A 440 9.74 9.85 -4.63
N TYR A 441 9.30 8.84 -5.39
CA TYR A 441 10.07 8.36 -6.55
C TYR A 441 10.16 9.40 -7.68
N ALA A 442 9.04 10.03 -8.04
CA ALA A 442 8.99 11.00 -9.14
C ALA A 442 8.12 12.23 -8.88
N ARG A 443 7.07 12.13 -8.04
CA ARG A 443 6.12 13.22 -7.77
C ARG A 443 6.79 14.51 -7.29
N GLY A 444 7.76 14.37 -6.38
CA GLY A 444 8.50 15.47 -5.76
C GLY A 444 9.70 15.99 -6.56
N ASN A 445 9.86 15.60 -7.84
CA ASN A 445 11.02 15.97 -8.64
C ASN A 445 11.15 17.50 -8.83
N ASN A 446 12.40 17.96 -8.99
CA ASN A 446 12.74 19.37 -9.18
C ASN A 446 12.30 19.92 -10.56
N ALA A 447 12.70 21.14 -10.88
CA ALA A 447 12.32 21.81 -12.14
C ALA A 447 12.84 21.10 -13.41
N ASP A 448 13.91 20.32 -13.31
CA ASP A 448 14.50 19.53 -14.41
C ASP A 448 13.96 18.08 -14.44
N ASN A 449 12.90 17.81 -13.67
CA ASN A 449 12.33 16.49 -13.44
C ASN A 449 13.36 15.47 -12.87
N LEU A 450 14.25 15.93 -12.00
CA LEU A 450 15.17 15.06 -11.26
C LEU A 450 14.72 14.90 -9.81
N PRO A 451 14.76 13.67 -9.25
CA PRO A 451 14.57 13.48 -7.83
C PRO A 451 15.71 14.14 -7.05
N THR A 452 15.41 14.60 -5.84
CA THR A 452 16.39 15.25 -4.96
C THR A 452 16.34 14.67 -3.57
N ILE A 453 17.50 14.35 -3.00
CA ILE A 453 17.63 13.91 -1.61
C ILE A 453 17.94 15.13 -0.75
N GLN A 454 17.16 15.31 0.32
CA GLN A 454 17.31 16.38 1.29
C GLN A 454 17.99 15.91 2.58
N ALA A 455 17.96 14.60 2.86
CA ALA A 455 18.62 13.99 4.00
C ALA A 455 18.79 12.47 3.80
N PHE A 456 19.70 11.89 4.58
CA PHE A 456 19.70 10.49 4.98
C PHE A 456 19.24 10.43 6.43
N SER A 457 18.29 9.55 6.77
CA SER A 457 17.66 9.55 8.08
C SER A 457 17.60 8.17 8.71
N ALA A 458 17.74 8.13 10.04
CA ALA A 458 17.13 7.08 10.84
C ALA A 458 15.60 7.25 10.81
N SER A 459 14.87 6.16 10.64
CA SER A 459 13.40 6.13 10.53
C SER A 459 12.84 4.88 11.21
N HIS A 460 11.61 4.98 11.69
CA HIS A 460 10.83 3.89 12.26
C HIS A 460 9.42 3.82 11.67
N GLU A 461 9.20 4.46 10.52
CA GLU A 461 7.88 4.52 9.89
C GLU A 461 7.39 3.13 9.45
N PRO A 462 6.19 2.69 9.87
CA PRO A 462 5.58 1.47 9.38
C PRO A 462 4.69 1.66 8.15
N SER A 463 4.14 2.86 7.98
CA SER A 463 3.34 3.31 6.83
C SER A 463 3.25 4.84 6.87
N PRO A 464 3.05 5.53 5.73
CA PRO A 464 2.87 6.98 5.72
C PRO A 464 1.64 7.44 6.52
N TRP A 465 0.63 6.58 6.69
CA TRP A 465 -0.57 6.88 7.48
C TRP A 465 -0.31 6.89 8.98
N MET A 466 0.54 5.98 9.46
CA MET A 466 1.02 5.99 10.85
C MET A 466 2.02 7.10 11.09
N GLY A 467 2.84 7.36 10.08
CA GLY A 467 3.91 8.33 10.09
C GLY A 467 5.14 7.93 10.90
N ASP A 468 6.18 8.74 10.76
CA ASP A 468 7.50 8.49 11.34
C ASP A 468 7.65 9.03 12.77
N ARG A 469 8.70 8.56 13.45
CA ARG A 469 9.11 8.97 14.79
C ARG A 469 10.60 8.80 15.01
N GLN A 470 11.11 9.50 16.01
CA GLN A 470 12.47 9.36 16.53
C GLN A 470 13.49 9.50 15.40
N THR A 471 13.35 10.56 14.60
CA THR A 471 14.19 10.78 13.42
C THR A 471 15.50 11.44 13.78
N PHE A 472 16.53 11.25 12.95
CA PHE A 472 17.79 12.01 12.98
C PHE A 472 18.36 12.07 11.56
N GLN A 473 18.62 13.27 11.06
CA GLN A 473 18.95 13.51 9.66
C GLN A 473 20.40 13.97 9.48
N VAL A 474 21.05 13.43 8.46
CA VAL A 474 22.38 13.85 8.01
C VAL A 474 22.41 14.09 6.50
N MET A 475 23.23 15.02 6.03
CA MET A 475 23.37 15.29 4.60
C MET A 475 24.81 15.75 4.26
N PRO A 476 25.50 15.15 3.28
CA PRO A 476 26.81 15.63 2.86
C PRO A 476 26.70 16.89 1.99
N SER A 477 27.71 17.76 2.04
CA SER A 477 27.80 18.98 1.24
C SER A 477 29.23 19.25 0.75
N ALA A 478 29.33 19.59 -0.53
CA ALA A 478 30.56 20.02 -1.19
C ALA A 478 30.67 21.56 -1.29
N ALA A 479 29.92 22.32 -0.48
CA ALA A 479 29.99 23.77 -0.45
C ALA A 479 31.35 24.25 0.11
N ALA A 480 32.00 25.20 -0.58
CA ALA A 480 33.32 25.71 -0.20
C ALA A 480 33.31 26.58 1.07
N GLY A 481 32.17 27.19 1.42
CA GLY A 481 31.99 28.04 2.60
C GLY A 481 31.20 27.36 3.72
N THR A 482 30.51 28.15 4.55
CA THR A 482 29.50 27.64 5.48
C THR A 482 28.35 27.04 4.67
N PRO A 483 28.07 25.73 4.77
CA PRO A 483 26.97 25.12 4.04
C PRO A 483 25.62 25.64 4.56
N ASP A 484 24.69 25.89 3.64
CA ASP A 484 23.32 26.24 4.00
C ASP A 484 22.59 24.99 4.52
N THR A 485 22.00 25.11 5.71
CA THR A 485 21.24 24.02 6.34
C THR A 485 19.77 23.99 5.93
N GLY A 486 19.30 24.93 5.12
CA GLY A 486 17.97 24.90 4.53
C GLY A 486 17.73 23.65 3.69
N ARG A 487 16.61 22.97 3.91
CA ARG A 487 16.28 21.66 3.27
C ARG A 487 16.34 21.72 1.74
N THR A 488 15.77 22.77 1.15
CA THR A 488 15.84 23.01 -0.30
C THR A 488 17.25 23.38 -0.77
N ALA A 489 17.98 24.18 0.00
CA ALA A 489 19.32 24.64 -0.36
C ALA A 489 20.37 23.52 -0.33
N ARG A 490 20.22 22.56 0.59
CA ARG A 490 21.12 21.40 0.72
C ARG A 490 20.73 20.21 -0.17
N ALA A 491 19.59 20.26 -0.85
CA ALA A 491 19.08 19.15 -1.63
C ALA A 491 20.04 18.81 -2.80
N LEU A 492 20.31 17.53 -3.01
CA LEU A 492 21.16 17.07 -4.10
C LEU A 492 20.36 16.26 -5.12
N ALA A 493 20.39 16.71 -6.37
CA ALA A 493 19.75 16.03 -7.49
C ALA A 493 20.51 14.78 -7.91
N PHE A 494 19.78 13.72 -8.28
CA PHE A 494 20.34 12.47 -8.79
C PHE A 494 19.45 11.87 -9.88
N ARG A 495 19.89 10.74 -10.44
CA ARG A 495 19.11 9.91 -11.35
C ARG A 495 19.05 8.50 -10.76
N HIS A 496 17.92 7.82 -10.89
CA HIS A 496 17.79 6.42 -10.44
C HIS A 496 18.80 5.48 -11.13
N THR A 497 19.29 5.81 -12.32
CA THR A 497 20.38 5.07 -12.99
C THR A 497 21.74 5.17 -12.26
N HIS A 498 21.88 6.14 -11.36
CA HIS A 498 23.03 6.33 -10.46
C HIS A 498 22.70 5.94 -9.01
N GLU A 499 21.54 5.33 -8.76
CA GLU A 499 21.08 4.85 -7.46
C GLU A 499 21.20 3.33 -7.40
N THR A 500 21.66 2.82 -6.26
CA THR A 500 21.63 1.40 -5.93
C THR A 500 20.93 1.25 -4.59
N ALA A 501 19.68 0.79 -4.63
CA ALA A 501 18.83 0.65 -3.46
C ALA A 501 18.63 -0.85 -3.14
N ARG A 502 19.30 -1.35 -2.09
CA ARG A 502 19.30 -2.77 -1.66
C ARG A 502 19.06 -2.87 -0.15
N PRO A 503 18.50 -3.99 0.35
CA PRO A 503 18.22 -4.14 1.77
C PRO A 503 19.44 -3.92 2.67
N TYR A 504 20.61 -4.36 2.22
CA TYR A 504 21.87 -4.30 2.96
C TYR A 504 22.76 -3.10 2.58
N TYR A 505 22.37 -2.30 1.59
CA TYR A 505 23.19 -1.21 1.06
C TYR A 505 22.35 -0.21 0.26
N TYR A 506 22.51 1.07 0.59
CA TYR A 506 22.09 2.16 -0.28
C TYR A 506 23.31 2.91 -0.79
N GLY A 507 23.30 3.30 -2.06
CA GLY A 507 24.31 4.17 -2.64
C GLY A 507 23.75 5.04 -3.75
N VAL A 508 24.19 6.30 -3.81
CA VAL A 508 23.78 7.24 -4.87
C VAL A 508 24.93 8.15 -5.26
N ARG A 509 25.08 8.38 -6.57
CA ARG A 509 25.93 9.44 -7.10
C ARG A 509 25.06 10.59 -7.61
N PHE A 510 25.30 11.78 -7.06
CA PHE A 510 24.59 13.01 -7.38
C PHE A 510 25.14 13.67 -8.65
N GLU A 511 24.34 14.54 -9.27
CA GLU A 511 24.71 15.24 -10.50
C GLU A 511 25.92 16.20 -10.29
N ASN A 512 26.18 16.65 -9.06
CA ASN A 512 27.37 17.43 -8.72
C ASN A 512 28.64 16.59 -8.51
N GLY A 513 28.58 15.27 -8.68
CA GLY A 513 29.69 14.33 -8.53
C GLY A 513 29.91 13.79 -7.12
N LEU A 514 29.19 14.28 -6.10
CA LEU A 514 29.22 13.72 -4.75
C LEU A 514 28.62 12.31 -4.74
N THR A 515 29.19 11.40 -3.96
CA THR A 515 28.63 10.06 -3.73
C THR A 515 28.35 9.85 -2.25
N ALA A 516 27.18 9.27 -1.94
CA ALA A 516 26.79 8.91 -0.59
C ALA A 516 26.37 7.44 -0.53
N GLU A 517 26.82 6.74 0.51
CA GLU A 517 26.60 5.31 0.70
C GLU A 517 26.22 5.01 2.16
N MET A 518 25.37 4.01 2.40
CA MET A 518 24.93 3.57 3.73
C MET A 518 24.92 2.05 3.85
N ALA A 519 25.40 1.53 4.98
CA ALA A 519 25.33 0.11 5.35
C ALA A 519 24.81 -0.03 6.79
N PRO A 520 23.75 -0.84 7.03
CA PRO A 520 23.05 -0.88 8.30
C PRO A 520 23.57 -2.00 9.23
N THR A 521 23.29 -1.83 10.51
CA THR A 521 23.23 -2.88 11.54
C THR A 521 21.85 -2.78 12.22
N ASP A 522 21.67 -3.34 13.41
CA ASP A 522 20.37 -3.30 14.11
C ASP A 522 20.13 -1.88 14.68
N HIS A 523 21.04 -1.40 15.53
CA HIS A 523 20.96 -0.09 16.18
C HIS A 523 21.88 0.98 15.57
N ALA A 524 22.75 0.60 14.63
CA ALA A 524 23.74 1.50 14.05
C ALA A 524 23.79 1.45 12.51
N ALA A 525 24.55 2.36 11.91
CA ALA A 525 24.95 2.33 10.50
C ALA A 525 26.33 2.94 10.28
N ALA A 526 26.97 2.55 9.18
CA ALA A 526 28.09 3.26 8.61
C ALA A 526 27.63 4.02 7.37
N LEU A 527 27.87 5.34 7.34
CA LEU A 527 27.61 6.21 6.20
C LEU A 527 28.94 6.70 5.64
N ARG A 528 29.15 6.55 4.33
CA ARG A 528 30.39 6.93 3.63
C ARG A 528 30.08 7.97 2.56
N PHE A 529 30.82 9.08 2.58
CA PHE A 529 30.65 10.19 1.64
C PHE A 529 31.96 10.41 0.87
N THR A 530 31.89 10.39 -0.47
CA THR A 530 33.02 10.69 -1.35
C THR A 530 32.79 12.02 -2.06
N TYR A 531 33.70 12.98 -1.86
CA TYR A 531 33.54 14.36 -2.33
C TYR A 531 34.23 14.61 -3.68
N PRO A 532 33.65 15.43 -4.56
CA PRO A 532 34.24 15.76 -5.87
C PRO A 532 35.46 16.67 -5.75
N GLY A 533 35.66 17.32 -4.60
CA GLY A 533 36.77 18.24 -4.31
C GLY A 533 37.16 18.22 -2.83
N SER A 534 37.94 19.22 -2.39
CA SER A 534 38.42 19.32 -1.00
C SER A 534 37.40 19.89 -0.01
N ALA A 535 36.32 20.49 -0.51
CA ALA A 535 35.22 20.95 0.32
C ALA A 535 34.38 19.75 0.76
N ALA A 536 34.50 19.36 2.02
CA ALA A 536 33.84 18.20 2.59
C ALA A 536 33.17 18.58 3.93
N SER A 537 31.84 18.66 3.93
CA SER A 537 31.06 18.91 5.14
C SER A 537 29.92 17.91 5.29
N VAL A 538 29.55 17.59 6.52
CA VAL A 538 28.33 16.84 6.84
C VAL A 538 27.43 17.74 7.67
N LEU A 539 26.17 17.87 7.24
CA LEU A 539 25.12 18.66 7.87
C LEU A 539 24.25 17.74 8.73
N PHE A 540 23.69 18.31 9.79
CA PHE A 540 22.80 17.65 10.73
C PHE A 540 21.50 18.43 10.84
N ASP A 541 20.38 17.73 10.95
CA ASP A 541 19.05 18.30 11.11
C ASP A 541 18.10 17.29 11.79
N ASN A 542 16.88 17.74 12.05
CA ASN A 542 15.76 16.87 12.37
C ASN A 542 14.50 17.33 11.63
N VAL A 543 13.42 16.53 11.67
CA VAL A 543 12.15 16.88 10.98
C VAL A 543 11.49 18.11 11.62
N THR A 544 11.57 18.25 12.94
CA THR A 544 11.10 19.41 13.70
C THR A 544 12.17 19.85 14.71
N ASP A 545 11.96 20.98 15.39
CA ASP A 545 12.89 21.48 16.41
C ASP A 545 12.80 20.73 17.77
N GLN A 546 12.03 19.64 17.85
CA GLN A 546 11.88 18.80 19.05
C GLN A 546 13.05 17.80 19.21
N ALA A 547 14.26 18.33 19.24
CA ALA A 547 15.50 17.54 19.30
C ALA A 547 16.64 18.37 19.90
N GLY A 548 17.79 17.74 20.11
CA GLY A 548 19.02 18.41 20.50
C GLY A 548 20.23 17.88 19.73
N LEU A 549 21.21 18.75 19.50
CA LEU A 549 22.45 18.44 18.80
C LEU A 549 23.65 18.98 19.58
N THR A 550 24.72 18.18 19.67
CA THR A 550 26.02 18.58 20.21
C THR A 550 27.12 18.06 19.31
N LEU A 551 28.05 18.95 18.93
CA LEU A 551 29.16 18.65 18.02
C LEU A 551 30.49 18.86 18.74
N ASP A 552 31.20 17.78 19.07
CA ASP A 552 32.55 17.84 19.60
C ASP A 552 33.57 17.78 18.46
N ARG A 553 34.08 18.97 18.13
CA ARG A 553 35.07 19.15 17.05
C ARG A 553 36.42 18.53 17.36
N ALA A 554 36.81 18.42 18.64
CA ALA A 554 38.13 17.94 19.01
C ALA A 554 38.24 16.42 18.84
N SER A 555 37.17 15.70 19.16
CA SER A 555 37.10 14.25 19.06
C SER A 555 36.43 13.75 17.77
N GLY A 556 35.79 14.63 16.99
CA GLY A 556 35.01 14.22 15.82
C GLY A 556 33.75 13.45 16.19
N VAL A 557 33.16 13.76 17.35
CA VAL A 557 31.97 13.10 17.90
C VAL A 557 30.74 13.98 17.70
N VAL A 558 29.64 13.37 17.26
CA VAL A 558 28.31 13.97 17.22
C VAL A 558 27.41 13.25 18.21
N THR A 559 26.68 14.00 19.02
CA THR A 559 25.63 13.46 19.90
C THR A 559 24.35 14.25 19.75
N GLY A 560 23.23 13.62 20.08
CA GLY A 560 21.94 14.28 20.02
C GLY A 560 20.82 13.46 20.64
N TYR A 561 19.64 14.05 20.63
CA TYR A 561 18.40 13.37 20.96
C TYR A 561 17.24 13.82 20.08
N SER A 562 16.20 13.02 19.96
CA SER A 562 15.00 13.31 19.17
C SER A 562 13.72 12.89 19.89
N ASP A 563 12.79 13.84 20.02
CA ASP A 563 11.42 13.61 20.51
C ASP A 563 10.39 13.71 19.38
N VAL A 564 10.85 13.83 18.14
CA VAL A 564 10.01 13.92 16.95
C VAL A 564 9.11 12.68 16.87
N LYS A 565 7.81 12.89 16.64
CA LYS A 565 6.85 11.80 16.50
C LYS A 565 5.58 12.25 15.79
N SER A 566 5.00 11.35 14.98
CA SER A 566 3.68 11.53 14.41
C SER A 566 2.56 11.50 15.47
N GLY A 567 1.34 11.90 15.09
CA GLY A 567 0.18 11.86 15.99
C GLY A 567 -0.22 10.45 16.44
N LEU A 568 0.07 9.42 15.61
CA LEU A 568 -0.24 8.02 15.91
C LEU A 568 0.93 7.28 16.57
N SER A 569 2.07 7.93 16.78
CA SER A 569 3.26 7.39 17.46
C SER A 569 3.09 7.30 18.98
N THR A 570 2.04 6.60 19.43
CA THR A 570 1.63 6.51 20.83
C THR A 570 2.73 5.90 21.69
N GLY A 571 3.06 6.52 22.82
CA GLY A 571 4.08 6.00 23.74
C GLY A 571 5.52 6.13 23.24
N ALA A 572 5.77 6.75 22.07
CA ALA A 572 7.14 6.99 21.61
C ALA A 572 7.92 7.84 22.63
N THR A 573 9.10 7.32 23.00
CA THR A 573 10.04 7.92 23.96
C THR A 573 11.14 8.70 23.23
N ARG A 574 12.06 9.33 23.97
CA ARG A 574 13.23 10.00 23.39
C ARG A 574 14.20 9.00 22.75
N LEU A 575 14.67 9.31 21.55
CA LEU A 575 15.83 8.66 20.92
C LEU A 575 17.11 9.41 21.28
N PHE A 576 18.18 8.69 21.58
CA PHE A 576 19.54 9.19 21.76
C PHE A 576 20.42 8.76 20.59
N VAL A 577 21.32 9.64 20.17
CA VAL A 577 22.17 9.46 19.00
C VAL A 577 23.63 9.69 19.39
N TYR A 578 24.51 8.78 18.98
CA TYR A 578 25.96 8.88 19.15
C TYR A 578 26.66 8.50 17.84
N GLY A 579 27.57 9.34 17.36
CA GLY A 579 28.34 9.04 16.16
C GLY A 579 29.77 9.54 16.17
N GLU A 580 30.61 8.88 15.39
CA GLU A 580 32.06 9.10 15.31
C GLU A 580 32.50 9.21 13.84
N PHE A 581 33.34 10.20 13.54
CA PHE A 581 33.94 10.40 12.22
C PHE A 581 35.35 9.83 12.14
N ASP A 582 35.72 9.31 10.97
CA ASP A 582 37.09 8.83 10.67
C ASP A 582 38.05 9.93 10.16
N ALA A 583 37.51 11.10 9.83
CA ALA A 583 38.26 12.22 9.27
C ALA A 583 38.43 13.38 10.28
N PRO A 584 39.58 14.07 10.31
CA PRO A 584 39.79 15.22 11.19
C PRO A 584 38.82 16.37 10.88
N VAL A 585 38.17 16.89 11.92
CA VAL A 585 37.30 18.07 11.84
C VAL A 585 38.14 19.35 11.80
N THR A 586 37.85 20.24 10.85
CA THR A 586 38.55 21.52 10.67
C THR A 586 37.69 22.73 11.02
N ASP A 587 36.36 22.60 10.97
CA ASP A 587 35.41 23.64 11.36
C ASP A 587 34.05 23.02 11.67
N GLY A 588 33.16 23.78 12.28
CA GLY A 588 31.79 23.36 12.54
C GLY A 588 31.04 24.32 13.46
N ALA A 589 29.72 24.33 13.31
CA ALA A 589 28.81 25.11 14.13
C ALA A 589 27.47 24.38 14.26
N SER A 590 26.78 24.60 15.38
CA SER A 590 25.43 24.10 15.62
C SER A 590 24.56 25.18 16.24
N ASN A 591 23.27 25.19 15.90
CA ASN A 591 22.25 26.03 16.50
C ASN A 591 20.93 25.25 16.60
N GLY A 592 20.47 24.98 17.82
CA GLY A 592 19.32 24.11 18.06
C GLY A 592 19.56 22.70 17.53
N VAL A 593 18.71 22.25 16.61
CA VAL A 593 18.77 20.91 15.99
C VAL A 593 19.65 20.85 14.74
N LYS A 594 20.08 22.02 14.22
CA LYS A 594 20.82 22.14 12.97
C LYS A 594 22.29 22.36 13.21
N GLY A 595 23.13 21.83 12.34
CA GLY A 595 24.57 22.10 12.39
C GLY A 595 25.33 21.52 11.22
N TYR A 596 26.64 21.74 11.22
CA TYR A 596 27.55 21.08 10.29
C TYR A 596 28.93 20.87 10.92
N LEU A 597 29.63 19.86 10.42
CA LEU A 597 31.06 19.66 10.61
C LEU A 597 31.76 19.67 9.25
N ARG A 598 32.96 20.25 9.19
CA ARG A 598 33.83 20.27 8.02
C ARG A 598 35.08 19.44 8.26
N PHE A 599 35.56 18.76 7.22
CA PHE A 599 36.58 17.72 7.33
C PHE A 599 37.77 17.95 6.42
N ALA A 600 38.94 17.49 6.86
CA ALA A 600 40.09 17.26 6.00
C ALA A 600 40.03 15.83 5.43
N ALA A 601 39.26 15.62 4.36
CA ALA A 601 38.90 14.30 3.81
C ALA A 601 40.03 13.51 3.10
N GLY A 602 41.30 13.82 3.38
CA GLY A 602 42.44 13.07 2.84
C GLY A 602 42.56 13.06 1.31
N ALA A 603 43.38 12.12 0.79
CA ALA A 603 43.66 12.00 -0.64
C ALA A 603 42.55 11.26 -1.41
N ASP A 604 41.84 10.35 -0.75
CA ASP A 604 40.70 9.60 -1.27
C ASP A 604 39.37 10.36 -1.16
N ARG A 605 39.39 11.56 -0.54
CA ARG A 605 38.25 12.49 -0.41
C ARG A 605 37.03 11.85 0.23
N THR A 606 37.26 10.94 1.17
CA THR A 606 36.22 10.17 1.82
C THR A 606 36.07 10.59 3.28
N VAL A 607 34.82 10.64 3.75
CA VAL A 607 34.48 10.82 5.17
C VAL A 607 33.46 9.76 5.54
N THR A 608 33.74 8.98 6.58
CA THR A 608 32.83 7.96 7.13
C THR A 608 32.30 8.41 8.49
N LEU A 609 30.98 8.38 8.64
CA LEU A 609 30.28 8.50 9.91
C LEU A 609 29.80 7.12 10.35
N LYS A 610 30.20 6.68 11.54
CA LYS A 610 29.59 5.55 12.23
C LYS A 610 28.60 6.09 13.25
N LEU A 611 27.33 5.72 13.15
CA LEU A 611 26.25 6.32 13.93
C LEU A 611 25.41 5.22 14.58
N ALA A 612 25.11 5.34 15.87
CA ALA A 612 24.23 4.44 16.60
C ALA A 612 23.16 5.20 17.37
N THR A 613 22.06 4.52 17.65
CA THR A 613 20.94 5.06 18.40
C THR A 613 20.57 4.19 19.60
N SER A 614 19.81 4.76 20.53
CA SER A 614 19.25 4.09 21.71
C SER A 614 17.96 4.76 22.16
N LEU A 615 17.04 4.02 22.75
CA LEU A 615 15.87 4.57 23.45
C LEU A 615 16.08 4.67 24.96
N ILE A 616 17.21 4.17 25.48
CA ILE A 616 17.54 4.15 26.92
C ILE A 616 18.39 5.38 27.29
N SER A 617 19.55 5.54 26.64
CA SER A 617 20.48 6.63 26.98
C SER A 617 21.54 6.86 25.90
N LEU A 618 22.24 7.99 26.00
CA LEU A 618 23.40 8.29 25.15
C LEU A 618 24.54 7.27 25.37
N ASP A 619 24.76 6.85 26.62
CA ASP A 619 25.77 5.83 26.94
C ASP A 619 25.43 4.48 26.32
N GLN A 620 24.14 4.12 26.30
CA GLN A 620 23.69 2.90 25.63
C GLN A 620 23.82 3.02 24.10
N ALA A 621 23.56 4.19 23.50
CA ALA A 621 23.80 4.39 22.06
C ALA A 621 25.29 4.19 21.71
N LYS A 622 26.20 4.70 22.55
CA LYS A 622 27.64 4.45 22.41
C LYS A 622 28.00 2.97 22.56
N ASP A 623 27.37 2.27 23.50
CA ASP A 623 27.62 0.84 23.68
C ASP A 623 27.06 0.00 22.52
N ASN A 624 25.89 0.37 21.97
CA ASN A 624 25.34 -0.25 20.75
C ASN A 624 26.34 -0.10 19.58
N LEU A 625 26.93 1.08 19.40
CA LEU A 625 27.96 1.29 18.37
C LEU A 625 29.15 0.35 18.57
N ARG A 626 29.68 0.28 19.80
CA ARG A 626 30.81 -0.59 20.15
C ARG A 626 30.49 -2.08 19.92
N GLN A 627 29.26 -2.50 20.20
CA GLN A 627 28.82 -3.90 20.03
C GLN A 627 28.65 -4.28 18.55
N GLU A 628 28.08 -3.38 17.73
CA GLU A 628 27.68 -3.71 16.35
C GLU A 628 28.72 -3.31 15.30
N ILE A 629 29.44 -2.21 15.54
CA ILE A 629 30.53 -1.71 14.69
C ILE A 629 31.78 -1.42 15.54
N PRO A 630 32.45 -2.44 16.10
CA PRO A 630 33.66 -2.26 16.91
C PRO A 630 34.76 -1.49 16.18
N ASP A 631 35.66 -0.86 16.94
CA ASP A 631 36.84 -0.16 16.42
C ASP A 631 37.59 -0.99 15.37
N GLY A 632 38.01 -0.34 14.29
CA GLY A 632 38.65 -1.00 13.14
C GLY A 632 37.70 -1.68 12.15
N THR A 633 36.40 -1.80 12.44
CA THR A 633 35.41 -2.31 11.46
C THR A 633 35.20 -1.27 10.35
N GLY A 634 35.44 -1.65 9.09
CA GLY A 634 35.24 -0.81 7.91
C GLY A 634 33.84 -0.94 7.28
N PHE A 635 33.47 0.03 6.44
CA PHE A 635 32.16 0.09 5.76
C PHE A 635 31.78 -1.21 5.04
N ASP A 636 32.68 -1.75 4.21
CA ASP A 636 32.39 -2.94 3.41
C ASP A 636 32.15 -4.20 4.26
N THR A 637 32.73 -4.26 5.46
CA THR A 637 32.45 -5.34 6.42
C THR A 637 31.04 -5.24 6.98
N VAL A 638 30.58 -4.02 7.33
CA VAL A 638 29.20 -3.79 7.78
C VAL A 638 28.20 -4.18 6.68
N LYS A 639 28.44 -3.70 5.45
CA LYS A 639 27.68 -4.05 4.25
C LYS A 639 27.60 -5.57 4.04
N GLN A 640 28.73 -6.27 4.13
CA GLN A 640 28.78 -7.71 3.92
C GLN A 640 28.03 -8.48 5.01
N ARG A 641 28.13 -8.07 6.28
CA ARG A 641 27.39 -8.69 7.39
C ARG A 641 25.87 -8.53 7.24
N ALA A 642 25.41 -7.34 6.85
CA ALA A 642 24.00 -7.11 6.56
C ALA A 642 23.52 -7.97 5.37
N ARG A 643 24.32 -8.07 4.30
CA ARG A 643 24.01 -8.93 3.14
C ARG A 643 23.88 -10.40 3.53
N GLN A 644 24.79 -10.90 4.37
CA GLN A 644 24.75 -12.30 4.83
C GLN A 644 23.47 -12.63 5.60
N GLN A 645 22.97 -11.71 6.42
CA GLN A 645 21.69 -11.89 7.13
C GLN A 645 20.52 -11.99 6.14
N TRP A 646 20.48 -11.09 5.15
CA TRP A 646 19.45 -11.15 4.11
C TRP A 646 19.58 -12.38 3.23
N ASP A 647 20.78 -12.75 2.77
CA ASP A 647 20.95 -13.93 1.93
C ASP A 647 20.54 -15.23 2.64
N ALA A 648 20.82 -15.34 3.94
CA ALA A 648 20.38 -16.49 4.75
C ALA A 648 18.84 -16.59 4.78
N LEU A 649 18.15 -15.46 4.92
CA LEU A 649 16.70 -15.41 4.98
C LEU A 649 16.06 -15.58 3.61
N LEU A 650 16.50 -14.80 2.61
CA LEU A 650 15.96 -14.81 1.25
C LEU A 650 16.23 -16.14 0.55
N GLY A 651 17.37 -16.78 0.86
CA GLY A 651 17.71 -18.13 0.40
C GLY A 651 16.79 -19.23 0.91
N THR A 652 15.83 -18.94 1.80
CA THR A 652 14.80 -19.89 2.24
C THR A 652 13.91 -20.35 1.09
N VAL A 653 13.79 -19.57 0.01
CA VAL A 653 12.98 -19.89 -1.15
C VAL A 653 13.81 -19.81 -2.43
N GLU A 654 13.86 -20.92 -3.16
CA GLU A 654 14.49 -21.04 -4.47
C GLU A 654 13.46 -21.43 -5.53
N VAL A 655 13.57 -20.86 -6.73
CA VAL A 655 12.58 -21.08 -7.80
C VAL A 655 13.23 -21.32 -9.16
N GLU A 656 12.57 -22.13 -9.99
CA GLU A 656 12.95 -22.40 -11.38
C GLU A 656 11.81 -21.98 -12.35
N GLY A 657 12.20 -21.52 -13.53
CA GLY A 657 11.25 -20.98 -14.53
C GLY A 657 10.75 -19.56 -14.22
N ALA A 658 11.49 -18.82 -13.39
CA ALA A 658 11.25 -17.41 -13.11
C ALA A 658 11.96 -16.51 -14.13
N THR A 659 11.28 -15.44 -14.56
CA THR A 659 11.94 -14.31 -15.25
C THR A 659 12.71 -13.46 -14.22
N GLN A 660 13.61 -12.59 -14.66
CA GLN A 660 14.30 -11.67 -13.75
C GLN A 660 13.32 -10.79 -12.95
N ASP A 661 12.26 -10.29 -13.60
CA ASP A 661 11.21 -9.54 -12.91
C ASP A 661 10.53 -10.36 -11.81
N ARG A 662 10.21 -11.64 -12.07
CA ARG A 662 9.63 -12.54 -11.04
C ARG A 662 10.60 -12.83 -9.89
N LEU A 663 11.91 -12.91 -10.15
CA LEU A 663 12.94 -13.01 -9.10
C LEU A 663 13.00 -11.73 -8.27
N THR A 664 12.98 -10.57 -8.91
CA THR A 664 12.89 -9.27 -8.24
C THR A 664 11.64 -9.19 -7.36
N THR A 665 10.47 -9.55 -7.87
CA THR A 665 9.21 -9.54 -7.10
C THR A 665 9.28 -10.51 -5.92
N LEU A 666 9.75 -11.74 -6.12
CA LEU A 666 9.88 -12.73 -5.05
C LEU A 666 10.80 -12.25 -3.92
N TYR A 667 12.03 -11.83 -4.25
CA TYR A 667 13.00 -11.46 -3.22
C TYR A 667 12.73 -10.09 -2.60
N SER A 668 12.08 -9.17 -3.33
CA SER A 668 11.59 -7.92 -2.75
C SER A 668 10.41 -8.16 -1.79
N SER A 669 9.51 -9.08 -2.12
CA SER A 669 8.42 -9.48 -1.22
C SER A 669 8.94 -10.18 0.04
N LEU A 670 9.90 -11.10 -0.09
CA LEU A 670 10.55 -11.70 1.09
C LEU A 670 11.29 -10.64 1.92
N TYR A 671 11.94 -9.66 1.30
CA TYR A 671 12.55 -8.55 2.02
C TYR A 671 11.52 -7.76 2.83
N ARG A 672 10.41 -7.32 2.20
CA ARG A 672 9.35 -6.55 2.88
C ARG A 672 8.68 -7.34 4.00
N LEU A 673 8.44 -8.63 3.77
CA LEU A 673 7.91 -9.55 4.76
C LEU A 673 8.73 -9.54 6.06
N TYR A 674 10.06 -9.39 6.01
CA TYR A 674 10.90 -9.47 7.21
C TYR A 674 11.45 -8.11 7.68
N LEU A 675 10.83 -7.00 7.26
CA LEU A 675 11.12 -5.68 7.84
C LEU A 675 10.43 -5.47 9.19
N TYR A 676 9.16 -5.87 9.29
CA TYR A 676 8.30 -5.64 10.45
C TYR A 676 7.90 -6.97 11.11
N PRO A 677 7.57 -7.02 12.40
CA PRO A 677 7.75 -5.95 13.39
C PRO A 677 9.23 -5.63 13.62
N ASN A 678 9.51 -4.43 14.09
CA ASN A 678 10.86 -4.00 14.46
C ASN A 678 11.21 -4.45 15.88
N SER A 679 12.48 -4.75 16.14
CA SER A 679 13.01 -4.85 17.49
C SER A 679 12.83 -3.50 18.22
N GLY A 680 12.46 -3.56 19.49
CA GLY A 680 12.32 -2.38 20.37
C GLY A 680 13.12 -2.52 21.65
N PHE A 681 14.16 -3.35 21.65
CA PHE A 681 14.99 -3.69 22.81
C PHE A 681 16.47 -3.59 22.48
N GLU A 682 17.28 -3.40 23.51
CA GLU A 682 18.72 -3.19 23.41
C GLU A 682 19.45 -4.17 24.34
N LYS A 683 20.71 -4.48 24.01
CA LYS A 683 21.54 -5.35 24.86
C LYS A 683 22.32 -4.50 25.86
N VAL A 684 21.82 -4.45 27.10
CA VAL A 684 22.42 -3.70 28.21
C VAL A 684 23.30 -4.65 29.03
N GLY A 685 24.61 -4.58 28.82
CA GLY A 685 25.56 -5.53 29.40
C GLY A 685 25.31 -6.95 28.90
N SER A 686 24.86 -7.85 29.77
CA SER A 686 24.57 -9.25 29.43
C SER A 686 23.08 -9.57 29.27
N VAL A 687 22.18 -8.59 29.47
CA VAL A 687 20.72 -8.79 29.42
C VAL A 687 20.08 -7.91 28.35
N TYR A 688 18.86 -8.26 27.94
CA TYR A 688 18.05 -7.43 27.05
C TYR A 688 17.09 -6.57 27.86
N ARG A 689 17.00 -5.28 27.51
CA ARG A 689 16.12 -4.31 28.15
C ARG A 689 15.51 -3.38 27.11
N TYR A 690 14.43 -2.71 27.47
CA TYR A 690 13.82 -1.68 26.63
C TYR A 690 13.25 -0.54 27.46
N ALA A 691 13.19 0.65 26.86
CA ALA A 691 12.41 1.77 27.34
C ALA A 691 10.93 1.53 26.99
N SER A 692 10.06 1.36 27.99
CA SER A 692 8.68 0.95 27.76
C SER A 692 7.82 2.04 27.12
N PRO A 693 7.20 1.79 25.95
CA PRO A 693 6.15 2.64 25.40
C PRO A 693 4.75 2.27 25.90
N PHE A 694 4.64 1.25 26.76
CA PHE A 694 3.36 0.68 27.24
C PHE A 694 3.05 1.07 28.69
N SER A 695 4.05 1.54 29.42
CA SER A 695 3.94 2.02 30.79
C SER A 695 4.06 3.55 30.84
N PRO A 696 3.45 4.22 31.82
CA PRO A 696 3.73 5.63 32.10
C PRO A 696 5.22 5.88 32.35
N MET A 697 5.71 7.05 31.95
CA MET A 697 7.06 7.51 32.29
C MET A 697 7.20 7.62 33.81
N VAL A 698 8.38 7.27 34.32
CA VAL A 698 8.70 7.30 35.76
C VAL A 698 9.52 8.53 36.16
N SER A 699 10.10 9.23 35.19
CA SER A 699 10.75 10.54 35.34
C SER A 699 10.67 11.34 34.05
N GLN A 700 11.21 12.56 34.02
CA GLN A 700 11.36 13.33 32.78
C GLN A 700 12.59 12.87 32.00
N ASP A 701 12.55 13.01 30.67
CA ASP A 701 13.73 12.80 29.82
C ASP A 701 14.78 13.89 30.08
N THR A 702 16.05 13.50 30.07
CA THR A 702 17.20 14.42 30.02
C THR A 702 17.85 14.35 28.64
N PRO A 703 18.77 15.26 28.28
CA PRO A 703 19.50 15.14 27.01
C PRO A 703 20.30 13.84 26.84
N THR A 704 20.53 13.07 27.91
CA THR A 704 21.36 11.86 27.88
C THR A 704 20.68 10.59 28.38
N HIS A 705 19.50 10.66 28.98
CA HIS A 705 18.78 9.52 29.56
C HIS A 705 17.27 9.65 29.41
N THR A 706 16.57 8.54 29.11
CA THR A 706 15.11 8.53 29.04
C THR A 706 14.46 8.57 30.43
N GLY A 707 13.26 9.17 30.49
CA GLY A 707 12.36 9.09 31.63
C GLY A 707 11.38 7.90 31.57
N ALA A 708 11.43 7.09 30.51
CA ALA A 708 10.63 5.88 30.39
C ALA A 708 11.03 4.83 31.44
N LYS A 709 10.07 3.98 31.82
CA LYS A 709 10.34 2.81 32.64
C LYS A 709 11.22 1.83 31.84
N ILE A 710 12.39 1.49 32.37
CA ILE A 710 13.24 0.45 31.78
C ILE A 710 12.78 -0.93 32.26
N VAL A 711 12.57 -1.85 31.32
CA VAL A 711 12.02 -3.18 31.58
C VAL A 711 12.94 -4.25 31.01
N ASP A 712 13.14 -5.34 31.76
CA ASP A 712 13.88 -6.51 31.28
C ASP A 712 13.05 -7.30 30.26
N GLY A 713 13.68 -7.73 29.16
CA GLY A 713 13.08 -8.56 28.13
C GLY A 713 13.29 -8.03 26.71
N LYS A 714 12.74 -8.77 25.75
CA LYS A 714 12.68 -8.38 24.35
C LYS A 714 11.26 -7.95 24.03
N VAL A 715 11.12 -6.81 23.35
CA VAL A 715 9.83 -6.32 22.86
C VAL A 715 9.93 -6.03 21.37
N TYR A 716 8.84 -6.28 20.65
CA TYR A 716 8.71 -5.97 19.23
C TYR A 716 7.57 -4.98 19.04
N VAL A 717 7.73 -4.08 18.07
CA VAL A 717 6.80 -2.96 17.80
C VAL A 717 6.62 -2.77 16.28
N ASN A 718 5.81 -1.79 15.86
CA ASN A 718 5.56 -1.48 14.43
C ASN A 718 4.86 -2.64 13.69
N ASN A 719 3.64 -2.95 14.10
CA ASN A 719 2.84 -4.00 13.47
C ASN A 719 1.33 -3.71 13.59
N GLY A 720 0.64 -3.74 12.46
CA GLY A 720 -0.82 -3.84 12.38
C GLY A 720 -1.26 -5.29 12.36
N PHE A 721 -1.88 -5.78 13.44
CA PHE A 721 -2.41 -7.14 13.43
C PHE A 721 -3.61 -7.29 12.54
N TRP A 722 -4.40 -6.23 12.33
CA TRP A 722 -5.52 -6.26 11.39
C TRP A 722 -4.99 -6.68 10.03
N ASP A 723 -3.87 -6.14 9.54
CA ASP A 723 -3.22 -6.53 8.28
C ASP A 723 -2.60 -7.92 8.35
N THR A 724 -1.60 -8.04 9.22
CA THR A 724 -0.58 -9.10 9.16
C THR A 724 -1.10 -10.49 9.54
N TYR A 725 -2.22 -10.62 10.25
CA TYR A 725 -2.71 -11.95 10.66
C TYR A 725 -3.05 -12.84 9.47
N ARG A 726 -3.43 -12.23 8.34
CA ARG A 726 -3.93 -12.95 7.15
C ARG A 726 -2.84 -13.78 6.49
N THR A 727 -1.64 -13.22 6.32
CA THR A 727 -0.58 -13.84 5.50
C THR A 727 0.81 -13.76 6.15
N THR A 728 1.17 -12.63 6.75
CA THR A 728 2.49 -12.41 7.37
C THR A 728 2.78 -13.39 8.53
N TRP A 729 1.91 -13.48 9.53
CA TRP A 729 2.10 -14.41 10.66
C TRP A 729 2.10 -15.90 10.25
N PRO A 730 1.23 -16.33 9.32
CA PRO A 730 1.35 -17.66 8.69
C PRO A 730 2.68 -17.93 8.00
N ALA A 731 3.25 -16.91 7.34
CA ALA A 731 4.54 -17.03 6.67
C ALA A 731 5.67 -17.22 7.69
N TYR A 732 5.71 -16.40 8.76
CA TYR A 732 6.67 -16.61 9.85
C TYR A 732 6.57 -17.99 10.45
N THR A 733 5.35 -18.46 10.69
CA THR A 733 5.09 -19.78 11.28
C THR A 733 5.57 -20.93 10.40
N LEU A 734 5.53 -20.77 9.06
CA LEU A 734 5.98 -21.81 8.13
C LEU A 734 7.48 -21.75 7.85
N LEU A 735 8.00 -20.56 7.58
CA LEU A 735 9.35 -20.35 7.06
C LEU A 735 10.38 -20.23 8.18
N THR A 736 10.04 -19.53 9.26
CA THR A 736 10.95 -19.18 10.36
C THR A 736 10.28 -19.39 11.73
N PRO A 737 9.79 -20.61 12.05
CA PRO A 737 8.97 -20.84 13.24
C PRO A 737 9.67 -20.49 14.56
N THR A 738 10.99 -20.62 14.67
CA THR A 738 11.71 -20.22 15.89
C THR A 738 11.69 -18.69 16.07
N GLN A 739 11.96 -17.94 15.00
CA GLN A 739 11.83 -16.47 15.03
C GLN A 739 10.37 -16.06 15.29
N ALA A 740 9.39 -16.74 14.70
CA ALA A 740 7.97 -16.49 14.96
C ALA A 740 7.64 -16.57 16.46
N GLY A 741 8.18 -17.57 17.17
CA GLY A 741 8.04 -17.69 18.62
C GLY A 741 8.65 -16.52 19.39
N VAL A 742 9.84 -16.07 19.00
CA VAL A 742 10.51 -14.89 19.58
C VAL A 742 9.69 -13.61 19.34
N LEU A 743 9.13 -13.42 18.15
CA LEU A 743 8.27 -12.29 17.83
C LEU A 743 6.99 -12.31 18.68
N THR A 744 6.33 -13.48 18.78
CA THR A 744 5.14 -13.65 19.63
C THR A 744 5.45 -13.33 21.10
N ASP A 745 6.55 -13.85 21.65
CA ASP A 745 6.95 -13.55 23.03
C ASP A 745 7.21 -12.05 23.25
N GLY A 746 7.68 -11.33 22.23
CA GLY A 746 7.81 -9.87 22.28
C GLY A 746 6.48 -9.12 22.42
N PHE A 747 5.42 -9.57 21.75
CA PHE A 747 4.07 -9.01 21.92
C PHE A 747 3.42 -9.47 23.24
N VAL A 748 3.73 -10.68 23.71
CA VAL A 748 3.36 -11.14 25.05
C VAL A 748 4.07 -10.29 26.13
N GLN A 749 5.29 -9.83 25.87
CA GLN A 749 6.00 -8.92 26.76
C GLN A 749 5.29 -7.57 26.91
N GLN A 750 4.65 -7.05 25.85
CA GLN A 750 3.78 -5.87 25.95
C GLN A 750 2.65 -6.09 26.97
N TYR A 751 2.01 -7.27 26.91
CA TYR A 751 0.96 -7.63 27.86
C TYR A 751 1.49 -7.75 29.30
N LYS A 752 2.67 -8.34 29.50
CA LYS A 752 3.31 -8.44 30.82
C LYS A 752 3.63 -7.06 31.41
N ASP A 753 3.99 -6.09 30.57
CA ASP A 753 4.39 -4.76 30.99
C ASP A 753 3.21 -3.79 31.14
N GLY A 754 2.42 -3.59 30.07
CA GLY A 754 1.32 -2.64 30.02
C GLY A 754 -0.08 -3.25 30.17
N GLY A 755 -0.18 -4.57 30.36
CA GLY A 755 -1.45 -5.27 30.63
C GLY A 755 -2.32 -5.58 29.41
N TRP A 756 -1.87 -5.25 28.20
CA TRP A 756 -2.56 -5.51 26.93
C TRP A 756 -1.55 -5.83 25.82
N THR A 757 -1.97 -6.53 24.78
CA THR A 757 -1.20 -6.64 23.54
C THR A 757 -1.73 -5.60 22.56
N SER A 758 -0.85 -4.88 21.87
CA SER A 758 -1.26 -3.90 20.86
C SER A 758 -2.11 -4.53 19.76
N ARG A 759 -3.13 -3.80 19.30
CA ARG A 759 -3.84 -4.10 18.04
C ARG A 759 -3.03 -3.57 16.85
N TRP A 760 -2.65 -2.31 16.96
CA TRP A 760 -1.69 -1.62 16.13
C TRP A 760 -0.60 -1.06 17.04
N SER A 761 0.66 -1.38 16.74
CA SER A 761 1.81 -0.91 17.53
C SER A 761 2.63 0.08 16.70
N SER A 762 2.84 1.29 17.22
CA SER A 762 3.88 2.23 16.76
C SER A 762 4.19 3.30 17.82
N PRO A 763 5.20 3.11 18.67
CA PRO A 763 5.56 1.80 19.21
C PRO A 763 4.53 1.29 20.24
N GLY A 764 3.76 2.17 20.89
CA GLY A 764 2.76 1.84 21.91
C GLY A 764 1.40 1.45 21.34
N TYR A 765 0.32 1.66 22.10
CA TYR A 765 -1.05 1.27 21.75
C TYR A 765 -1.76 2.31 20.86
N ALA A 766 -1.57 2.24 19.54
CA ALA A 766 -2.25 3.15 18.61
C ALA A 766 -3.72 2.73 18.39
N ASP A 767 -4.63 3.70 18.34
CA ASP A 767 -6.04 3.45 18.02
C ASP A 767 -6.28 3.49 16.51
N LEU A 768 -5.92 2.40 15.82
CA LEU A 768 -6.13 2.25 14.38
C LEU A 768 -6.69 0.86 14.05
N MET A 769 -7.51 0.79 13.00
CA MET A 769 -8.18 -0.41 12.49
C MET A 769 -9.07 -1.12 13.52
N THR A 770 -9.67 -2.24 13.09
CA THR A 770 -10.59 -3.06 13.91
C THR A 770 -9.98 -4.41 14.29
N GLY A 771 -10.63 -5.14 15.20
CA GLY A 771 -10.22 -6.49 15.62
C GLY A 771 -9.06 -6.55 16.61
N THR A 772 -8.89 -7.72 17.24
CA THR A 772 -7.75 -8.04 18.14
C THR A 772 -6.93 -9.18 17.55
N SER A 773 -6.54 -9.03 16.28
CA SER A 773 -6.06 -10.13 15.42
C SER A 773 -4.74 -10.80 15.83
N SER A 774 -4.08 -10.31 16.88
CA SER A 774 -3.04 -11.06 17.59
C SER A 774 -3.59 -12.35 18.20
N ASP A 775 -4.85 -12.37 18.63
CA ASP A 775 -5.53 -13.54 19.20
C ASP A 775 -5.49 -14.74 18.24
N VAL A 776 -5.91 -14.54 16.98
CA VAL A 776 -5.91 -15.61 15.97
C VAL A 776 -4.51 -15.91 15.43
N ALA A 777 -3.64 -14.90 15.28
CA ALA A 777 -2.28 -15.09 14.82
C ALA A 777 -1.46 -15.98 15.77
N PHE A 778 -1.52 -15.72 17.07
CA PHE A 778 -0.79 -16.51 18.07
C PHE A 778 -1.43 -17.88 18.30
N ALA A 779 -2.76 -17.96 18.23
CA ALA A 779 -3.45 -19.25 18.24
C ALA A 779 -3.00 -20.14 17.08
N ASP A 780 -2.92 -19.58 15.86
CA ASP A 780 -2.46 -20.28 14.67
C ASP A 780 -1.01 -20.79 14.81
N ALA A 781 -0.11 -19.92 15.29
CA ALA A 781 1.28 -20.30 15.60
C ALA A 781 1.33 -21.47 16.62
N TYR A 782 0.53 -21.40 17.69
CA TYR A 782 0.51 -22.44 18.73
C TYR A 782 0.01 -23.78 18.22
N VAL A 783 -1.10 -23.80 17.47
CA VAL A 783 -1.65 -25.06 16.92
C VAL A 783 -0.75 -25.67 15.85
N LYS A 784 0.08 -24.85 15.20
CA LYS A 784 1.11 -25.29 14.24
C LYS A 784 2.41 -25.73 14.91
N GLY A 785 2.54 -25.54 16.23
CA GLY A 785 3.64 -26.09 17.04
C GLY A 785 4.79 -25.13 17.31
N VAL A 786 4.61 -23.83 17.05
CA VAL A 786 5.57 -22.78 17.42
C VAL A 786 5.68 -22.72 18.95
N ARG A 787 6.91 -22.52 19.45
CA ARG A 787 7.20 -22.47 20.90
C ARG A 787 7.30 -21.01 21.36
N PHE A 788 6.49 -20.66 22.35
CA PHE A 788 6.44 -19.35 23.02
C PHE A 788 5.64 -19.50 24.34
N ASP A 789 5.47 -18.42 25.10
CA ASP A 789 4.64 -18.37 26.31
C ASP A 789 3.14 -18.42 25.99
N ALA A 790 2.67 -19.62 25.63
CA ALA A 790 1.30 -19.86 25.22
C ALA A 790 0.27 -19.58 26.32
N ARG A 791 0.64 -19.72 27.60
CA ARG A 791 -0.29 -19.48 28.71
C ARG A 791 -0.60 -18.00 28.83
N THR A 792 0.44 -17.15 28.84
CA THR A 792 0.23 -15.70 28.91
C THR A 792 -0.37 -15.13 27.63
N ALA A 793 0.01 -15.65 26.45
CA ALA A 793 -0.65 -15.26 25.19
C ALA A 793 -2.16 -15.55 25.20
N TYR A 794 -2.55 -16.73 25.68
CA TYR A 794 -3.97 -17.08 25.82
C TYR A 794 -4.68 -16.20 26.86
N GLU A 795 -4.02 -15.86 27.97
CA GLU A 795 -4.58 -14.92 28.96
C GLU A 795 -4.81 -13.52 28.37
N ALA A 796 -3.89 -13.02 27.53
CA ALA A 796 -4.04 -11.76 26.83
C ALA A 796 -5.24 -11.79 25.86
N ALA A 797 -5.37 -12.86 25.06
CA ALA A 797 -6.49 -13.02 24.14
C ALA A 797 -7.84 -13.17 24.87
N LEU A 798 -7.85 -13.89 26.01
CA LEU A 798 -9.02 -13.98 26.86
C LEU A 798 -9.44 -12.61 27.40
N LYS A 799 -8.48 -11.77 27.81
CA LYS A 799 -8.76 -10.41 28.29
C LYS A 799 -9.39 -9.55 27.18
N ASN A 800 -8.83 -9.58 25.97
CA ASN A 800 -9.38 -8.90 24.79
C ASN A 800 -10.85 -9.26 24.53
N ALA A 801 -11.19 -10.53 24.73
CA ALA A 801 -12.47 -11.12 24.39
C ALA A 801 -13.53 -11.10 25.51
N THR A 802 -13.17 -10.67 26.73
CA THR A 802 -14.03 -10.77 27.92
C THR A 802 -14.06 -9.55 28.83
N VAL A 803 -13.23 -8.53 28.57
CA VAL A 803 -13.08 -7.36 29.43
C VAL A 803 -13.30 -6.08 28.62
N VAL A 804 -13.98 -5.12 29.22
CA VAL A 804 -14.13 -3.77 28.65
C VAL A 804 -12.78 -3.05 28.68
N PRO A 805 -12.24 -2.62 27.52
CA PRO A 805 -10.95 -1.95 27.50
C PRO A 805 -11.01 -0.56 28.16
N PRO A 806 -9.94 -0.13 28.86
CA PRO A 806 -9.91 1.16 29.55
C PRO A 806 -9.68 2.35 28.60
N SER A 807 -9.25 2.10 27.36
CA SER A 807 -8.97 3.11 26.35
C SER A 807 -9.18 2.51 24.95
N PRO A 808 -9.41 3.32 23.91
CA PRO A 808 -9.75 2.79 22.60
C PRO A 808 -8.59 2.10 21.87
N GLY A 809 -7.32 2.35 22.24
CA GLY A 809 -6.13 1.75 21.62
C GLY A 809 -5.86 0.26 21.98
N VAL A 810 -6.63 -0.33 22.90
CA VAL A 810 -6.46 -1.73 23.36
C VAL A 810 -7.79 -2.47 23.43
N GLY A 811 -7.75 -3.80 23.42
CA GLY A 811 -8.94 -4.65 23.52
C GLY A 811 -9.96 -4.41 22.42
N ARG A 812 -11.15 -5.02 22.55
CA ARG A 812 -12.23 -4.87 21.56
C ARG A 812 -13.12 -3.68 21.92
N LYS A 813 -13.38 -2.78 20.96
CA LYS A 813 -14.36 -1.71 21.15
C LYS A 813 -15.78 -2.30 21.23
N GLY A 814 -16.68 -1.65 21.97
CA GLY A 814 -18.06 -2.10 22.16
C GLY A 814 -18.25 -3.26 23.16
N MET A 815 -17.19 -3.74 23.83
CA MET A 815 -17.24 -4.86 24.78
C MET A 815 -18.17 -4.67 25.99
N ALA A 816 -18.68 -3.45 26.21
CA ALA A 816 -19.64 -3.21 27.27
C ALA A 816 -20.96 -3.96 27.04
N THR A 817 -21.38 -4.12 25.79
CA THR A 817 -22.67 -4.72 25.38
C THR A 817 -22.50 -5.89 24.41
N SER A 818 -21.43 -5.90 23.59
CA SER A 818 -21.29 -6.86 22.50
C SER A 818 -21.26 -8.35 22.89
N PRO A 819 -20.75 -8.77 24.07
CA PRO A 819 -20.85 -10.18 24.47
C PRO A 819 -22.28 -10.67 24.61
N PHE A 820 -23.20 -9.80 25.02
CA PHE A 820 -24.59 -10.11 25.37
C PHE A 820 -25.52 -9.98 24.17
N LEU A 821 -25.33 -8.91 23.37
CA LEU A 821 -26.02 -8.74 22.09
C LEU A 821 -25.61 -9.80 21.05
N GLY A 822 -24.43 -10.41 21.22
CA GLY A 822 -23.83 -11.35 20.28
C GLY A 822 -23.18 -10.69 19.06
N TYR A 823 -23.14 -9.35 19.00
CA TYR A 823 -22.46 -8.53 17.98
C TYR A 823 -22.13 -7.14 18.56
N THR A 824 -21.18 -6.44 17.95
CA THR A 824 -20.92 -5.01 18.23
C THR A 824 -21.90 -4.15 17.45
N SER A 825 -22.66 -3.31 18.15
CA SER A 825 -23.72 -2.50 17.55
C SER A 825 -23.19 -1.30 16.77
N THR A 826 -24.07 -0.65 16.00
CA THR A 826 -23.81 0.59 15.25
C THR A 826 -23.50 1.80 16.14
N ALA A 827 -23.66 1.70 17.46
CA ALA A 827 -23.21 2.73 18.40
C ALA A 827 -21.67 2.80 18.47
N THR A 828 -20.98 1.72 18.09
CA THR A 828 -19.54 1.71 17.87
C THR A 828 -19.27 1.94 16.37
N PRO A 829 -18.45 2.94 15.98
CA PRO A 829 -18.01 3.09 14.61
C PRO A 829 -17.43 1.78 14.07
N GLU A 830 -17.80 1.41 12.84
CA GLU A 830 -17.36 0.17 12.18
C GLU A 830 -17.76 -1.11 12.96
N GLY A 831 -18.91 -1.08 13.65
CA GLY A 831 -19.36 -2.16 14.54
C GLY A 831 -19.47 -3.53 13.87
N LEU A 832 -19.83 -3.61 12.58
CA LEU A 832 -19.84 -4.87 11.83
C LEU A 832 -18.44 -5.42 11.61
N SER A 833 -17.47 -4.58 11.22
CA SER A 833 -16.06 -4.97 11.09
C SER A 833 -15.51 -5.48 12.43
N TRP A 834 -15.78 -4.78 13.53
CA TRP A 834 -15.44 -5.26 14.88
C TRP A 834 -16.03 -6.64 15.20
N SER A 835 -17.26 -6.90 14.75
CA SER A 835 -17.95 -8.17 14.99
C SER A 835 -17.33 -9.30 14.17
N LEU A 836 -17.18 -9.12 12.85
CA LEU A 836 -16.67 -10.16 11.95
C LEU A 836 -15.22 -10.53 12.25
N GLU A 837 -14.35 -9.55 12.49
CA GLU A 837 -12.99 -9.80 12.96
C GLU A 837 -12.99 -10.42 14.37
N GLY A 838 -13.94 -10.04 15.24
CA GLY A 838 -14.14 -10.65 16.56
C GLY A 838 -14.41 -12.15 16.50
N TYR A 839 -15.27 -12.60 15.58
CA TYR A 839 -15.61 -14.02 15.43
C TYR A 839 -14.43 -14.87 14.90
N LEU A 840 -13.59 -14.30 14.05
CA LEU A 840 -12.33 -14.92 13.62
C LEU A 840 -11.37 -15.11 14.78
N ASN A 841 -11.24 -14.08 15.61
CA ASN A 841 -10.43 -14.11 16.82
C ASN A 841 -10.95 -15.12 17.85
N ASP A 842 -12.27 -15.24 17.99
CA ASP A 842 -12.89 -16.23 18.87
C ASP A 842 -12.63 -17.66 18.40
N TYR A 843 -12.63 -17.89 17.09
CA TYR A 843 -12.21 -19.18 16.55
C TYR A 843 -10.75 -19.46 16.94
N GLY A 844 -9.83 -18.51 16.77
CA GLY A 844 -8.45 -18.63 17.24
C GLY A 844 -8.34 -19.01 18.73
N ILE A 845 -9.00 -18.24 19.60
CA ILE A 845 -9.04 -18.50 21.06
C ILE A 845 -9.59 -19.90 21.33
N ALA A 846 -10.65 -20.32 20.62
CA ALA A 846 -11.24 -21.64 20.79
C ALA A 846 -10.26 -22.76 20.45
N ARG A 847 -9.53 -22.64 19.33
CA ARG A 847 -8.55 -23.63 18.88
C ARG A 847 -7.35 -23.71 19.82
N MET A 848 -6.86 -22.56 20.29
CA MET A 848 -5.76 -22.51 21.26
C MET A 848 -6.17 -23.08 22.63
N GLY A 849 -7.37 -22.74 23.10
CA GLY A 849 -7.94 -23.26 24.35
C GLY A 849 -8.14 -24.77 24.29
N GLU A 850 -8.62 -25.31 23.17
CA GLU A 850 -8.72 -26.77 22.97
C GLU A 850 -7.34 -27.45 23.07
N ALA A 851 -6.33 -26.87 22.40
CA ALA A 851 -4.97 -27.40 22.42
C ALA A 851 -4.34 -27.32 23.82
N LEU A 852 -4.59 -26.25 24.59
CA LEU A 852 -4.17 -26.13 25.98
C LEU A 852 -4.90 -27.14 26.88
N TYR A 853 -6.21 -27.30 26.74
CA TYR A 853 -6.99 -28.28 27.50
C TYR A 853 -6.46 -29.70 27.32
N ARG A 854 -6.18 -30.10 26.06
CA ARG A 854 -5.60 -31.43 25.77
C ARG A 854 -4.23 -31.64 26.42
N ARG A 855 -3.46 -30.56 26.64
CA ARG A 855 -2.13 -30.62 27.25
C ARG A 855 -2.15 -30.55 28.77
N THR A 856 -3.00 -29.72 29.37
CA THR A 856 -2.98 -29.44 30.81
C THR A 856 -4.10 -30.13 31.59
N GLY A 857 -5.19 -30.50 30.93
CA GLY A 857 -6.40 -31.01 31.57
C GLY A 857 -7.18 -29.95 32.36
N GLU A 858 -6.77 -28.68 32.35
CA GLU A 858 -7.44 -27.62 33.11
C GLU A 858 -8.83 -27.32 32.53
N ARG A 859 -9.87 -27.61 33.32
CA ARG A 859 -11.29 -27.52 32.91
C ARG A 859 -11.66 -26.18 32.26
N ARG A 860 -11.08 -25.07 32.73
CA ARG A 860 -11.36 -23.71 32.20
C ARG A 860 -11.13 -23.62 30.70
N TYR A 861 -10.04 -24.20 30.18
CA TYR A 861 -9.69 -24.09 28.77
C TYR A 861 -10.69 -24.81 27.88
N GLY A 862 -11.21 -25.97 28.32
CA GLY A 862 -12.25 -26.69 27.59
C GLY A 862 -13.59 -25.94 27.58
N GLU A 863 -13.96 -25.30 28.70
CA GLU A 863 -15.20 -24.54 28.81
C GLU A 863 -15.16 -23.23 28.00
N GLU A 864 -14.07 -22.48 28.12
CA GLU A 864 -13.78 -21.27 27.35
C GLU A 864 -13.69 -21.61 25.85
N SER A 865 -12.97 -22.66 25.46
CA SER A 865 -12.87 -23.11 24.07
C SER A 865 -14.24 -23.38 23.44
N ALA A 866 -15.09 -24.14 24.14
CA ALA A 866 -16.43 -24.43 23.65
C ALA A 866 -17.35 -23.19 23.63
N TYR A 867 -17.05 -22.15 24.43
CA TYR A 867 -17.76 -20.87 24.41
C TYR A 867 -17.37 -20.04 23.19
N PHE A 868 -16.07 -19.84 22.96
CA PHE A 868 -15.61 -19.07 21.81
C PHE A 868 -15.86 -19.76 20.48
N LEU A 869 -15.86 -21.10 20.42
CA LEU A 869 -16.26 -21.83 19.21
C LEU A 869 -17.74 -21.60 18.84
N ASP A 870 -18.59 -21.41 19.85
CA ASP A 870 -19.98 -21.06 19.64
C ASP A 870 -20.12 -19.62 19.16
N ARG A 871 -19.46 -18.69 19.83
CA ARG A 871 -19.44 -17.26 19.49
C ARG A 871 -18.86 -16.99 18.09
N ALA A 872 -17.88 -17.78 17.65
CA ALA A 872 -17.31 -17.70 16.30
C ALA A 872 -18.32 -17.93 15.16
N ARG A 873 -19.52 -18.47 15.45
CA ARG A 873 -20.63 -18.61 14.52
C ARG A 873 -21.62 -17.44 14.55
N GLY A 874 -21.39 -16.45 15.43
CA GLY A 874 -22.25 -15.28 15.63
C GLY A 874 -22.40 -14.38 14.40
N TYR A 875 -21.54 -14.52 13.39
CA TYR A 875 -21.63 -13.78 12.13
C TYR A 875 -23.01 -13.89 11.45
N VAL A 876 -23.74 -15.00 11.67
CA VAL A 876 -25.11 -15.17 11.17
C VAL A 876 -26.08 -14.10 11.69
N ASN A 877 -25.79 -13.50 12.85
CA ASN A 877 -26.61 -12.45 13.45
C ASN A 877 -26.54 -11.14 12.65
N LEU A 878 -25.51 -10.93 11.84
CA LEU A 878 -25.35 -9.72 11.04
C LEU A 878 -25.69 -9.94 9.56
N PHE A 879 -26.13 -11.13 9.17
CA PHE A 879 -26.53 -11.42 7.79
C PHE A 879 -27.99 -11.08 7.55
N ASP A 880 -28.24 -10.02 6.77
CA ASP A 880 -29.58 -9.67 6.34
C ASP A 880 -29.96 -10.51 5.12
N THR A 881 -30.74 -11.56 5.35
CA THR A 881 -31.22 -12.47 4.30
C THR A 881 -32.05 -11.79 3.21
N ARG A 882 -32.68 -10.64 3.49
CA ARG A 882 -33.47 -9.88 2.49
C ARG A 882 -32.57 -9.03 1.61
N ALA A 883 -31.53 -8.41 2.19
CA ALA A 883 -30.51 -7.67 1.43
C ALA A 883 -29.51 -8.62 0.73
N GLY A 884 -29.26 -9.80 1.30
CA GLY A 884 -28.27 -10.77 0.84
C GLY A 884 -26.82 -10.37 1.17
N PHE A 885 -26.62 -9.59 2.23
CA PHE A 885 -25.34 -9.06 2.68
C PHE A 885 -25.25 -8.97 4.21
N PHE A 886 -24.03 -8.85 4.71
CA PHE A 886 -23.81 -8.44 6.09
C PHE A 886 -24.02 -6.93 6.22
N GLN A 887 -24.75 -6.48 7.23
CA GLN A 887 -24.89 -5.06 7.56
C GLN A 887 -25.03 -4.83 9.07
N GLY A 888 -24.68 -3.63 9.55
CA GLY A 888 -24.69 -3.31 10.96
C GLY A 888 -26.09 -3.38 11.58
N ARG A 889 -26.12 -3.64 12.89
CA ARG A 889 -27.34 -3.65 13.71
C ARG A 889 -27.24 -2.72 14.92
N GLY A 890 -28.34 -2.07 15.26
CA GLY A 890 -28.48 -1.30 16.50
C GLY A 890 -28.52 -2.20 17.74
N GLU A 891 -28.47 -1.59 18.92
CA GLU A 891 -28.59 -2.31 20.20
C GLU A 891 -29.99 -2.93 20.38
N ASP A 892 -31.01 -2.35 19.74
CA ASP A 892 -32.39 -2.87 19.72
C ASP A 892 -32.62 -3.99 18.69
N GLY A 893 -31.58 -4.39 17.95
CA GLY A 893 -31.64 -5.41 16.90
C GLY A 893 -32.09 -4.91 15.53
N SER A 894 -32.41 -3.62 15.37
CA SER A 894 -32.76 -3.04 14.07
C SER A 894 -31.56 -3.01 13.12
N TRP A 895 -31.80 -3.18 11.81
CA TRP A 895 -30.75 -3.00 10.80
C TRP A 895 -30.42 -1.52 10.64
N ARG A 896 -29.14 -1.18 10.41
CA ARG A 896 -28.73 0.21 10.13
C ARG A 896 -29.48 0.79 8.93
N VAL A 897 -29.65 -0.01 7.87
CA VAL A 897 -30.40 0.36 6.67
C VAL A 897 -31.52 -0.64 6.47
N GLU A 898 -32.71 -0.12 6.17
CA GLU A 898 -33.83 -0.96 5.74
C GLU A 898 -33.40 -1.85 4.57
N SER A 899 -33.64 -3.17 4.66
CA SER A 899 -33.16 -4.15 3.68
C SER A 899 -33.50 -3.81 2.22
N SER A 900 -34.66 -3.15 1.99
CA SER A 900 -35.13 -2.75 0.66
C SER A 900 -34.36 -1.58 0.04
N ARG A 901 -33.63 -0.82 0.87
CA ARG A 901 -32.85 0.38 0.49
C ARG A 901 -31.34 0.17 0.61
N TYR A 902 -30.92 -1.02 1.05
CA TYR A 902 -29.51 -1.32 1.24
C TYR A 902 -28.78 -1.42 -0.11
N ASP A 903 -27.76 -0.58 -0.30
CA ASP A 903 -26.84 -0.66 -1.42
C ASP A 903 -25.46 -1.16 -0.93
N PRO A 904 -25.01 -2.36 -1.35
CA PRO A 904 -23.73 -2.93 -0.91
C PRO A 904 -22.50 -2.17 -1.41
N ARG A 905 -22.68 -1.18 -2.30
CA ARG A 905 -21.57 -0.38 -2.86
C ARG A 905 -21.17 0.77 -1.96
N VAL A 906 -22.03 1.20 -1.04
CA VAL A 906 -21.75 2.33 -0.14
C VAL A 906 -20.67 1.95 0.88
N TRP A 907 -19.58 2.71 0.91
CA TRP A 907 -18.43 2.48 1.78
C TRP A 907 -18.62 3.06 3.19
N GLY A 908 -17.88 2.52 4.16
CA GLY A 908 -17.83 3.07 5.52
C GLY A 908 -19.05 2.76 6.39
N TYR A 909 -19.29 3.58 7.40
CA TYR A 909 -20.24 3.36 8.50
C TYR A 909 -19.93 2.12 9.34
N ASP A 910 -20.36 0.96 8.84
CA ASP A 910 -20.20 -0.34 9.51
C ASP A 910 -18.91 -1.06 9.08
N TYR A 911 -18.34 -0.65 7.95
CA TYR A 911 -17.22 -1.30 7.28
C TYR A 911 -15.95 -0.46 7.41
N THR A 912 -14.85 -1.08 7.85
CA THR A 912 -13.50 -0.52 7.76
C THR A 912 -12.96 -0.66 6.33
N GLU A 913 -12.60 0.45 5.69
CA GLU A 913 -11.92 0.55 4.38
C GLU A 913 -12.58 -0.21 3.23
N THR A 914 -13.91 -0.41 3.31
CA THR A 914 -14.64 -1.13 2.28
C THR A 914 -16.15 -0.89 2.36
N ASN A 915 -16.92 -1.72 1.68
CA ASN A 915 -18.37 -1.73 1.63
C ASN A 915 -18.93 -3.15 1.87
N GLY A 916 -20.23 -3.34 1.64
CA GLY A 916 -20.90 -4.63 1.82
C GLY A 916 -20.31 -5.78 1.00
N TRP A 917 -19.69 -5.49 -0.15
CA TRP A 917 -19.00 -6.51 -0.96
C TRP A 917 -17.70 -7.00 -0.34
N GLY A 918 -16.91 -6.11 0.26
CA GLY A 918 -15.65 -6.49 0.91
C GLY A 918 -15.84 -7.49 2.05
N TYR A 919 -16.87 -7.31 2.86
CA TYR A 919 -17.19 -8.22 3.98
C TYR A 919 -18.12 -9.38 3.63
N ALA A 920 -18.57 -9.51 2.37
CA ALA A 920 -19.50 -10.57 1.95
C ALA A 920 -18.96 -12.00 2.19
N PHE A 921 -17.65 -12.15 2.36
CA PHE A 921 -16.99 -13.44 2.49
C PHE A 921 -16.19 -13.62 3.80
N THR A 922 -16.35 -12.71 4.77
CA THR A 922 -15.56 -12.70 6.02
C THR A 922 -16.16 -13.63 7.08
N ALA A 923 -16.12 -14.93 6.80
CA ALA A 923 -16.33 -15.99 7.78
C ALA A 923 -15.60 -17.30 7.36
N PRO A 924 -14.31 -17.25 6.95
CA PRO A 924 -13.59 -18.44 6.45
C PRO A 924 -13.50 -19.56 7.49
N GLN A 925 -13.52 -19.25 8.80
CA GLN A 925 -13.58 -20.25 9.87
C GLN A 925 -14.82 -21.16 9.78
N ASP A 926 -15.90 -20.67 9.17
CA ASP A 926 -17.12 -21.42 8.94
C ASP A 926 -17.63 -21.31 7.50
N SER A 927 -16.72 -21.55 6.55
CA SER A 927 -16.99 -21.43 5.11
C SER A 927 -18.22 -22.21 4.61
N ARG A 928 -18.54 -23.38 5.18
CA ARG A 928 -19.78 -24.13 4.88
C ARG A 928 -21.01 -23.44 5.46
N GLY A 929 -20.94 -22.94 6.70
CA GLY A 929 -22.02 -22.15 7.30
C GLY A 929 -22.30 -20.87 6.52
N LEU A 930 -21.26 -20.17 6.06
CA LEU A 930 -21.38 -19.03 5.15
C LEU A 930 -22.01 -19.42 3.81
N ALA A 931 -21.60 -20.56 3.23
CA ALA A 931 -22.24 -21.05 2.02
C ALA A 931 -23.75 -21.29 2.24
N ASN A 932 -24.14 -21.83 3.40
CA ASN A 932 -25.55 -22.05 3.73
C ASN A 932 -26.37 -20.75 3.80
N LEU A 933 -25.78 -19.63 4.25
CA LEU A 933 -26.43 -18.30 4.19
C LEU A 933 -26.76 -17.87 2.75
N TYR A 934 -25.92 -18.25 1.79
CA TYR A 934 -26.12 -17.96 0.37
C TYR A 934 -26.95 -19.04 -0.38
N GLY A 935 -27.51 -20.02 0.32
CA GLY A 935 -28.25 -21.13 -0.30
C GLY A 935 -27.38 -22.31 -0.74
N GLY A 936 -26.28 -22.55 -0.02
CA GLY A 936 -25.33 -23.64 -0.22
C GLY A 936 -24.16 -23.29 -1.15
N ARG A 937 -23.32 -24.29 -1.43
CA ARG A 937 -22.07 -24.14 -2.24
C ARG A 937 -22.29 -23.44 -3.58
N ALA A 938 -23.36 -23.79 -4.30
CA ALA A 938 -23.70 -23.16 -5.57
C ALA A 938 -24.09 -21.68 -5.42
N GLY A 939 -24.74 -21.33 -4.31
CA GLY A 939 -25.08 -19.95 -3.97
C GLY A 939 -23.86 -19.10 -3.67
N LEU A 940 -22.92 -19.62 -2.87
CA LEU A 940 -21.63 -18.97 -2.63
C LEU A 940 -20.85 -18.74 -3.93
N ALA A 941 -20.78 -19.74 -4.81
CA ALA A 941 -20.12 -19.60 -6.11
C ALA A 941 -20.75 -18.49 -6.96
N ARG A 942 -22.09 -18.40 -7.02
CA ARG A 942 -22.78 -17.32 -7.74
C ARG A 942 -22.49 -15.95 -7.13
N LYS A 943 -22.47 -15.83 -5.79
CA LYS A 943 -22.14 -14.56 -5.12
C LYS A 943 -20.72 -14.11 -5.45
N LEU A 944 -19.76 -15.03 -5.47
CA LEU A 944 -18.37 -14.74 -5.88
C LEU A 944 -18.28 -14.38 -7.37
N ASP A 945 -19.05 -15.03 -8.25
CA ASP A 945 -19.12 -14.68 -9.67
C ASP A 945 -19.66 -13.26 -9.86
N THR A 946 -20.71 -12.90 -9.11
CA THR A 946 -21.24 -11.52 -9.11
C THR A 946 -20.21 -10.54 -8.58
N TYR A 947 -19.52 -10.86 -7.48
CA TYR A 947 -18.49 -10.00 -6.88
C TYR A 947 -17.39 -9.64 -7.88
N VAL A 948 -16.86 -10.60 -8.65
CA VAL A 948 -15.82 -10.33 -9.65
C VAL A 948 -16.34 -9.71 -10.95
N ALA A 949 -17.66 -9.64 -11.14
CA ALA A 949 -18.31 -9.11 -12.34
C ALA A 949 -18.92 -7.73 -12.15
N THR A 950 -19.37 -7.39 -10.93
CA THR A 950 -19.92 -6.07 -10.59
C THR A 950 -18.78 -5.05 -10.55
N PRO A 951 -18.77 -4.01 -11.41
CA PRO A 951 -17.67 -3.03 -11.43
C PRO A 951 -17.61 -2.17 -10.17
N GLU A 952 -16.44 -2.03 -9.57
CA GLU A 952 -16.12 -0.88 -8.71
C GLU A 952 -15.91 0.35 -9.62
N THR A 953 -16.48 1.48 -9.21
CA THR A 953 -16.56 2.71 -10.01
C THR A 953 -15.79 3.87 -9.41
N ALA A 954 -15.41 3.79 -8.13
CA ALA A 954 -14.86 4.91 -7.35
C ALA A 954 -15.70 6.19 -7.52
N SER A 955 -17.03 6.03 -7.53
CA SER A 955 -17.97 7.15 -7.69
C SER A 955 -18.20 7.85 -6.36
N PRO A 956 -18.17 9.20 -6.29
CA PRO A 956 -18.47 9.94 -5.06
C PRO A 956 -19.81 9.59 -4.42
N GLU A 957 -20.79 9.14 -5.22
CA GLU A 957 -22.11 8.72 -4.71
C GLU A 957 -22.04 7.51 -3.75
N PHE A 958 -20.96 6.72 -3.83
CA PHE A 958 -20.73 5.54 -2.98
C PHE A 958 -19.70 5.77 -1.88
N ALA A 959 -19.17 6.99 -1.73
CA ALA A 959 -18.17 7.33 -0.71
C ALA A 959 -18.67 7.13 0.73
N GLY A 960 -19.99 7.16 0.94
CA GLY A 960 -20.63 6.88 2.22
C GLY A 960 -20.10 7.76 3.36
N SER A 961 -19.62 7.14 4.44
CA SER A 961 -19.19 7.90 5.63
C SER A 961 -17.84 8.60 5.48
N TYR A 962 -17.11 8.38 4.38
CA TYR A 962 -15.80 8.99 4.17
C TYR A 962 -15.88 10.45 3.68
N GLY A 963 -17.05 10.90 3.21
CA GLY A 963 -17.25 12.27 2.71
C GLY A 963 -16.59 12.57 1.35
N GLY A 964 -15.82 11.62 0.79
CA GLY A 964 -15.17 11.72 -0.51
C GLY A 964 -14.55 10.39 -0.94
N VAL A 965 -14.07 10.32 -2.18
CA VAL A 965 -13.40 9.14 -2.72
C VAL A 965 -12.00 9.03 -2.11
N ILE A 966 -11.76 7.94 -1.38
CA ILE A 966 -10.45 7.60 -0.82
C ILE A 966 -9.61 6.80 -1.82
N HIS A 967 -8.31 6.66 -1.58
CA HIS A 967 -7.39 6.03 -2.54
C HIS A 967 -7.76 4.56 -2.81
N GLU A 968 -8.20 3.82 -1.79
CA GLU A 968 -8.57 2.40 -1.87
C GLU A 968 -9.73 2.16 -2.85
N MET A 969 -10.68 3.10 -2.95
CA MET A 969 -11.78 3.04 -3.92
C MET A 969 -11.25 3.15 -5.36
N THR A 970 -10.33 4.09 -5.58
CA THR A 970 -9.71 4.35 -6.89
C THR A 970 -8.83 3.17 -7.31
N GLU A 971 -8.07 2.62 -6.38
CA GLU A 971 -7.24 1.45 -6.60
C GLU A 971 -8.08 0.20 -6.89
N ALA A 972 -9.16 -0.03 -6.14
CA ALA A 972 -10.07 -1.16 -6.36
C ALA A 972 -10.73 -1.10 -7.75
N ARG A 973 -11.12 0.09 -8.21
CA ARG A 973 -11.58 0.35 -9.59
C ARG A 973 -10.52 -0.09 -10.61
N ASP A 974 -9.26 0.33 -10.41
CA ASP A 974 -8.18 0.13 -11.37
C ASP A 974 -7.52 -1.26 -11.34
N VAL A 975 -7.79 -2.05 -10.29
CA VAL A 975 -7.57 -3.51 -10.31
C VAL A 975 -8.37 -4.17 -11.45
N ARG A 976 -9.53 -3.63 -11.85
CA ARG A 976 -10.36 -4.11 -12.97
C ARG A 976 -10.78 -5.58 -12.86
N MET A 977 -11.15 -6.00 -11.64
CA MET A 977 -11.70 -7.33 -11.33
C MET A 977 -13.07 -7.27 -10.64
N GLY A 978 -13.89 -6.28 -11.00
CA GLY A 978 -15.18 -6.06 -10.36
C GLY A 978 -15.02 -5.39 -8.99
N MET A 979 -15.74 -5.88 -7.98
CA MET A 979 -15.64 -5.45 -6.58
C MET A 979 -14.46 -6.10 -5.86
N TYR A 980 -13.72 -7.00 -6.53
CA TYR A 980 -12.47 -7.53 -6.03
C TYR A 980 -11.36 -6.49 -6.13
N GLY A 981 -11.33 -5.60 -5.14
CA GLY A 981 -10.23 -4.68 -4.89
C GLY A 981 -9.09 -5.39 -4.18
N HIS A 982 -8.26 -6.11 -4.94
CA HIS A 982 -7.06 -6.75 -4.38
C HIS A 982 -6.14 -5.75 -3.65
N SER A 983 -6.28 -4.45 -3.93
CA SER A 983 -5.52 -3.37 -3.32
C SER A 983 -5.67 -3.27 -1.80
N ASN A 984 -6.69 -3.92 -1.22
CA ASN A 984 -6.95 -3.93 0.22
C ASN A 984 -7.19 -5.36 0.75
N GLN A 985 -6.79 -5.56 2.00
CA GLN A 985 -6.64 -6.78 2.77
C GLN A 985 -7.94 -7.58 2.90
N VAL A 986 -9.07 -6.89 3.03
CA VAL A 986 -10.40 -7.54 3.16
C VAL A 986 -10.73 -8.43 1.96
N ALA A 987 -10.13 -8.18 0.80
CA ALA A 987 -10.33 -8.98 -0.40
C ALA A 987 -9.47 -10.24 -0.46
N HIS A 988 -8.33 -10.28 0.23
CA HIS A 988 -7.22 -11.22 -0.04
C HIS A 988 -7.57 -12.71 0.06
N HIS A 989 -8.52 -13.08 0.91
CA HIS A 989 -9.00 -14.46 1.04
C HIS A 989 -10.14 -14.81 0.07
N ALA A 990 -10.84 -13.82 -0.48
CA ALA A 990 -12.13 -14.02 -1.16
C ALA A 990 -12.04 -14.97 -2.36
N LEU A 991 -10.98 -14.90 -3.17
CA LEU A 991 -10.80 -15.80 -4.32
C LEU A 991 -10.60 -17.26 -3.91
N TYR A 992 -10.06 -17.53 -2.72
CA TYR A 992 -9.92 -18.89 -2.19
C TYR A 992 -11.25 -19.45 -1.67
N MET A 993 -12.29 -18.63 -1.50
CA MET A 993 -13.62 -19.10 -1.10
C MET A 993 -14.34 -19.91 -2.21
N TYR A 994 -13.86 -19.87 -3.47
CA TYR A 994 -14.32 -20.81 -4.49
C TYR A 994 -13.96 -22.27 -4.16
N ASP A 995 -12.90 -22.52 -3.38
CA ASP A 995 -12.57 -23.86 -2.89
C ASP A 995 -13.67 -24.38 -1.95
N ALA A 996 -14.16 -23.52 -1.03
CA ALA A 996 -15.31 -23.84 -0.18
C ALA A 996 -16.60 -24.03 -1.01
N ALA A 997 -16.75 -23.26 -2.08
CA ALA A 997 -17.85 -23.39 -3.03
C ALA A 997 -17.76 -24.64 -3.95
N GLY A 998 -16.66 -25.40 -3.89
CA GLY A 998 -16.44 -26.59 -4.72
C GLY A 998 -16.09 -26.33 -6.18
N GLN A 999 -15.58 -25.14 -6.48
CA GLN A 999 -15.18 -24.73 -7.83
C GLN A 999 -13.72 -24.25 -7.87
N PRO A 1000 -12.75 -25.08 -7.45
CA PRO A 1000 -11.34 -24.67 -7.31
C PRO A 1000 -10.70 -24.17 -8.61
N TRP A 1001 -11.20 -24.60 -9.78
CA TRP A 1001 -10.74 -24.07 -11.06
C TRP A 1001 -10.95 -22.56 -11.21
N LYS A 1002 -11.94 -21.97 -10.50
CA LYS A 1002 -12.14 -20.52 -10.46
C LYS A 1002 -11.12 -19.82 -9.56
N THR A 1003 -10.77 -20.40 -8.40
CA THR A 1003 -9.62 -19.93 -7.58
C THR A 1003 -8.36 -19.91 -8.42
N GLN A 1004 -8.05 -21.03 -9.10
CA GLN A 1004 -6.88 -21.18 -9.95
C GLN A 1004 -6.80 -20.09 -11.03
N ALA A 1005 -7.86 -19.90 -11.81
CA ALA A 1005 -7.87 -18.88 -12.86
C ALA A 1005 -7.69 -17.46 -12.31
N LYS A 1006 -8.37 -17.11 -11.21
CA LYS A 1006 -8.37 -15.75 -10.68
C LYS A 1006 -7.11 -15.40 -9.92
N VAL A 1007 -6.57 -16.31 -9.11
CA VAL A 1007 -5.26 -16.11 -8.45
C VAL A 1007 -4.14 -15.99 -9.49
N ARG A 1008 -4.22 -16.73 -10.60
CA ARG A 1008 -3.24 -16.62 -11.70
C ARG A 1008 -3.38 -15.31 -12.47
N GLU A 1009 -4.59 -14.79 -12.64
CA GLU A 1009 -4.81 -13.44 -13.17
C GLU A 1009 -4.10 -12.40 -12.30
N VAL A 1010 -4.33 -12.42 -10.97
CA VAL A 1010 -3.69 -11.52 -10.00
C VAL A 1010 -2.16 -11.57 -10.08
N LEU A 1011 -1.57 -12.76 -9.91
CA LEU A 1011 -0.12 -12.95 -9.92
C LEU A 1011 0.54 -12.51 -11.24
N SER A 1012 -0.21 -12.53 -12.34
CA SER A 1012 0.32 -12.19 -13.66
C SER A 1012 0.42 -10.68 -13.93
N ARG A 1013 -0.43 -9.85 -13.29
CA ARG A 1013 -0.56 -8.42 -13.66
C ARG A 1013 -0.63 -7.41 -12.52
N LEU A 1014 -0.83 -7.82 -11.28
CA LEU A 1014 -0.99 -6.89 -10.14
C LEU A 1014 0.28 -6.66 -9.33
N TYR A 1015 1.40 -7.29 -9.72
CA TYR A 1015 2.72 -7.17 -9.09
C TYR A 1015 3.81 -6.74 -10.09
N THR A 1016 3.47 -5.84 -11.00
CA THR A 1016 4.34 -5.36 -12.10
C THR A 1016 4.89 -3.96 -11.84
N GLY A 1017 5.90 -3.54 -12.61
CA GLY A 1017 6.44 -2.17 -12.56
C GLY A 1017 7.56 -1.93 -11.56
N SER A 1018 8.17 -3.00 -11.01
CA SER A 1018 9.28 -2.90 -10.04
C SER A 1018 10.45 -2.04 -10.54
N ALA A 1019 10.70 -1.98 -11.84
CA ALA A 1019 11.78 -1.20 -12.46
C ALA A 1019 11.59 0.33 -12.38
N ILE A 1020 10.39 0.80 -12.06
CA ILE A 1020 10.04 2.23 -11.96
C ILE A 1020 9.42 2.58 -10.60
N GLY A 1021 9.83 1.86 -9.56
CA GLY A 1021 9.40 2.12 -8.18
C GLY A 1021 7.97 1.70 -7.84
N GLN A 1022 7.25 1.04 -8.75
CA GLN A 1022 5.91 0.48 -8.47
C GLN A 1022 6.06 -0.93 -7.86
N GLY A 1023 5.20 -1.88 -8.23
CA GLY A 1023 5.32 -3.29 -7.83
C GLY A 1023 4.15 -3.81 -7.01
N TYR A 1024 3.30 -2.95 -6.46
CA TYR A 1024 2.04 -3.30 -5.82
C TYR A 1024 0.89 -2.49 -6.42
N HIS A 1025 -0.33 -2.81 -6.02
CA HIS A 1025 -1.56 -2.26 -6.58
C HIS A 1025 -2.46 -1.62 -5.49
N GLY A 1026 -1.91 -1.48 -4.29
CA GLY A 1026 -2.43 -0.84 -3.09
C GLY A 1026 -1.29 -0.81 -2.06
N ASP A 1027 -1.58 -0.59 -0.79
CA ASP A 1027 -0.59 -0.53 0.27
C ASP A 1027 0.08 -1.89 0.55
N GLU A 1028 1.38 -1.89 0.87
CA GLU A 1028 2.13 -3.13 1.10
C GLU A 1028 1.81 -3.78 2.46
N ASP A 1029 1.50 -2.93 3.44
CA ASP A 1029 1.05 -3.23 4.79
C ASP A 1029 1.87 -4.27 5.55
N ASN A 1030 3.11 -3.87 5.84
CA ASN A 1030 4.02 -4.55 6.76
C ASN A 1030 4.24 -6.03 6.41
N GLY A 1031 4.36 -6.33 5.12
CA GLY A 1031 4.58 -7.69 4.61
C GLY A 1031 3.32 -8.44 4.18
N GLU A 1032 2.11 -7.93 4.41
CA GLU A 1032 0.87 -8.65 4.16
C GLU A 1032 0.71 -9.00 2.67
N GLN A 1033 0.77 -8.00 1.78
CA GLN A 1033 0.65 -8.25 0.33
C GLN A 1033 1.81 -9.08 -0.19
N SER A 1034 3.00 -8.91 0.40
CA SER A 1034 4.19 -9.66 0.03
C SER A 1034 4.09 -11.15 0.40
N ALA A 1035 3.54 -11.47 1.58
CA ALA A 1035 3.25 -12.83 1.98
C ALA A 1035 2.10 -13.43 1.17
N TRP A 1036 1.09 -12.64 0.78
CA TRP A 1036 0.04 -13.08 -0.14
C TRP A 1036 0.63 -13.56 -1.47
N TYR A 1037 1.52 -12.76 -2.07
CA TYR A 1037 2.22 -13.11 -3.30
C TYR A 1037 3.00 -14.42 -3.13
N LEU A 1038 3.78 -14.54 -2.05
CA LEU A 1038 4.59 -15.73 -1.79
C LEU A 1038 3.75 -17.00 -1.69
N PHE A 1039 2.72 -17.00 -0.83
CA PHE A 1039 1.83 -18.14 -0.65
C PHE A 1039 1.15 -18.54 -1.96
N SER A 1040 0.53 -17.57 -2.63
CA SER A 1040 -0.15 -17.79 -3.90
C SER A 1040 0.80 -18.30 -5.00
N ALA A 1041 2.04 -17.80 -5.05
CA ALA A 1041 3.06 -18.26 -6.00
C ALA A 1041 3.55 -19.69 -5.71
N LEU A 1042 3.59 -20.11 -4.44
CA LEU A 1042 3.82 -21.50 -4.02
C LEU A 1042 2.61 -22.41 -4.29
N GLY A 1043 1.43 -21.83 -4.57
CA GLY A 1043 0.22 -22.54 -4.95
C GLY A 1043 -0.70 -22.90 -3.77
N PHE A 1044 -0.54 -22.27 -2.61
CA PHE A 1044 -1.45 -22.47 -1.46
C PHE A 1044 -1.51 -21.25 -0.53
N TYR A 1045 -2.61 -21.04 0.20
CA TYR A 1045 -2.91 -19.84 0.98
C TYR A 1045 -3.51 -20.15 2.36
N PRO A 1046 -3.16 -19.43 3.45
CA PRO A 1046 -3.69 -19.66 4.80
C PRO A 1046 -5.15 -19.15 4.98
N LEU A 1047 -6.12 -19.80 4.33
CA LEU A 1047 -7.52 -19.36 4.35
C LEU A 1047 -8.18 -19.42 5.74
N VAL A 1048 -8.03 -20.55 6.45
CA VAL A 1048 -8.68 -20.79 7.75
C VAL A 1048 -7.67 -20.63 8.88
N MET A 1049 -7.44 -19.37 9.26
CA MET A 1049 -6.53 -19.01 10.35
C MET A 1049 -6.91 -19.67 11.67
N GLY A 1050 -5.95 -20.31 12.35
CA GLY A 1050 -6.19 -21.13 13.55
C GLY A 1050 -6.62 -22.58 13.26
N GLY A 1051 -6.93 -22.91 12.00
CA GLY A 1051 -7.30 -24.25 11.55
C GLY A 1051 -6.13 -25.20 11.33
N GLY A 1052 -4.91 -24.68 11.15
CA GLY A 1052 -3.72 -25.50 10.90
C GLY A 1052 -3.64 -26.08 9.48
N GLU A 1053 -4.20 -25.40 8.48
CA GLU A 1053 -4.26 -25.83 7.08
C GLU A 1053 -4.08 -24.66 6.09
N TYR A 1054 -3.84 -25.00 4.82
CA TYR A 1054 -3.70 -24.07 3.70
C TYR A 1054 -4.59 -24.49 2.53
N ALA A 1055 -5.36 -23.56 1.97
CA ALA A 1055 -6.17 -23.75 0.77
C ALA A 1055 -5.30 -23.81 -0.48
N VAL A 1056 -5.61 -24.67 -1.45
CA VAL A 1056 -4.80 -24.87 -2.66
C VAL A 1056 -5.24 -23.92 -3.78
N GLY A 1057 -4.30 -23.13 -4.28
CA GLY A 1057 -4.49 -22.26 -5.45
C GLY A 1057 -3.91 -22.88 -6.72
N SER A 1058 -3.09 -22.09 -7.42
CA SER A 1058 -2.32 -22.53 -8.59
C SER A 1058 -0.90 -21.97 -8.53
N PRO A 1059 0.14 -22.82 -8.55
CA PRO A 1059 1.53 -22.37 -8.42
C PRO A 1059 1.96 -21.47 -9.59
N LEU A 1060 2.97 -20.62 -9.37
CA LEU A 1060 3.52 -19.70 -10.37
C LEU A 1060 4.78 -20.20 -11.08
N PHE A 1061 5.60 -20.97 -10.37
CA PHE A 1061 6.87 -21.47 -10.88
C PHE A 1061 6.73 -22.91 -11.38
N THR A 1062 7.68 -23.32 -12.22
CA THR A 1062 7.76 -24.73 -12.65
C THR A 1062 8.29 -25.63 -11.53
N ARG A 1063 9.13 -25.06 -10.67
CA ARG A 1063 9.55 -25.65 -9.41
C ARG A 1063 9.83 -24.54 -8.40
N ALA A 1064 9.45 -24.77 -7.14
CA ALA A 1064 9.89 -23.98 -6.00
C ALA A 1064 10.37 -24.93 -4.90
N THR A 1065 11.47 -24.59 -4.24
CA THR A 1065 12.02 -25.30 -3.09
C THR A 1065 12.00 -24.34 -1.91
N VAL A 1066 11.34 -24.73 -0.82
CA VAL A 1066 11.33 -24.01 0.45
C VAL A 1066 12.19 -24.78 1.44
N HIS A 1067 13.31 -24.19 1.87
CA HIS A 1067 14.24 -24.76 2.82
C HIS A 1067 13.75 -24.50 4.25
N LEU A 1068 13.08 -25.47 4.85
CA LEU A 1068 12.47 -25.32 6.17
C LEU A 1068 13.55 -25.29 7.26
N GLU A 1069 13.29 -24.54 8.34
CA GLU A 1069 14.22 -24.39 9.48
C GLU A 1069 14.62 -25.74 10.14
N ASN A 1070 13.83 -26.80 9.96
CA ASN A 1070 14.16 -28.15 10.44
C ASN A 1070 15.16 -28.92 9.54
N GLY A 1071 15.75 -28.27 8.53
CA GLY A 1071 16.73 -28.83 7.61
C GLY A 1071 16.13 -29.71 6.50
N ARG A 1072 14.82 -29.64 6.27
CA ARG A 1072 14.12 -30.38 5.21
C ARG A 1072 13.57 -29.43 4.16
N ASP A 1073 13.38 -29.96 2.96
CA ASP A 1073 12.80 -29.20 1.86
C ASP A 1073 11.32 -29.51 1.67
N LEU A 1074 10.53 -28.46 1.46
CA LEU A 1074 9.22 -28.56 0.82
C LEU A 1074 9.39 -28.18 -0.66
N VAL A 1075 9.18 -29.15 -1.55
CA VAL A 1075 9.33 -28.96 -2.99
C VAL A 1075 7.96 -28.88 -3.66
N VAL A 1076 7.65 -27.77 -4.30
CA VAL A 1076 6.49 -27.60 -5.19
C VAL A 1076 6.93 -27.84 -6.62
N LYS A 1077 6.34 -28.82 -7.31
CA LYS A 1077 6.64 -29.16 -8.71
C LYS A 1077 5.40 -28.96 -9.57
N ALA A 1078 5.53 -28.19 -10.64
CA ALA A 1078 4.51 -27.94 -11.64
C ALA A 1078 5.17 -27.80 -13.03
N PRO A 1079 5.79 -28.85 -13.57
CA PRO A 1079 6.67 -28.75 -14.74
C PRO A 1079 5.97 -28.23 -16.01
N GLU A 1080 4.66 -28.44 -16.11
CA GLU A 1080 3.84 -27.99 -17.24
C GLU A 1080 3.26 -26.58 -17.02
N ASN A 1081 3.58 -25.90 -15.93
CA ASN A 1081 3.06 -24.57 -15.61
C ASN A 1081 3.48 -23.54 -16.67
N SER A 1082 2.52 -22.72 -17.11
CA SER A 1082 2.75 -21.65 -18.08
C SER A 1082 1.64 -20.60 -17.98
N ALA A 1083 1.72 -19.54 -18.79
CA ALA A 1083 0.63 -18.58 -18.94
C ALA A 1083 -0.69 -19.23 -19.46
N ARG A 1084 -0.58 -20.38 -20.14
CA ARG A 1084 -1.73 -21.14 -20.65
C ARG A 1084 -2.20 -22.21 -19.65
N ASN A 1085 -1.26 -22.91 -19.02
CA ASN A 1085 -1.55 -24.05 -18.15
C ASN A 1085 -1.71 -23.59 -16.69
N VAL A 1086 -2.88 -23.02 -16.39
CA VAL A 1086 -3.20 -22.44 -15.08
C VAL A 1086 -4.09 -23.32 -14.21
N TYR A 1087 -4.64 -24.42 -14.76
CA TYR A 1087 -5.60 -25.26 -14.04
C TYR A 1087 -4.96 -26.54 -13.51
N VAL A 1088 -5.21 -26.86 -12.25
CA VAL A 1088 -4.77 -28.10 -11.62
C VAL A 1088 -5.63 -29.26 -12.14
N GLN A 1089 -4.98 -30.25 -12.75
CA GLN A 1089 -5.59 -31.50 -13.24
C GLN A 1089 -5.50 -32.61 -12.18
N GLY A 1090 -4.54 -32.49 -11.27
CA GLY A 1090 -4.34 -33.41 -10.16
C GLY A 1090 -3.21 -32.93 -9.26
N LEU A 1091 -3.26 -33.32 -7.99
CA LEU A 1091 -2.21 -33.06 -7.01
C LEU A 1091 -1.76 -34.39 -6.40
N LYS A 1092 -0.44 -34.60 -6.34
CA LYS A 1092 0.15 -35.64 -5.49
C LYS A 1092 0.92 -35.00 -4.35
N VAL A 1093 0.78 -35.58 -3.18
CA VAL A 1093 1.49 -35.17 -1.97
C VAL A 1093 2.33 -36.35 -1.51
N ASN A 1094 3.65 -36.22 -1.60
CA ASN A 1094 4.61 -37.30 -1.34
C ASN A 1094 4.27 -38.57 -2.14
N GLY A 1095 3.96 -38.40 -3.42
CA GLY A 1095 3.60 -39.49 -4.35
C GLY A 1095 2.17 -40.03 -4.22
N ARG A 1096 1.40 -39.61 -3.21
CA ARG A 1096 0.01 -40.05 -3.01
C ARG A 1096 -0.97 -39.08 -3.61
N THR A 1097 -1.98 -39.58 -4.31
CA THR A 1097 -3.06 -38.75 -4.86
C THR A 1097 -3.76 -37.96 -3.75
N TRP A 1098 -3.91 -36.66 -3.96
CA TRP A 1098 -4.58 -35.75 -3.07
C TRP A 1098 -5.80 -35.15 -3.77
N THR A 1099 -6.97 -35.26 -3.16
CA THR A 1099 -8.25 -34.84 -3.76
C THR A 1099 -8.93 -33.70 -3.00
N SER A 1100 -8.34 -33.22 -1.91
CA SER A 1100 -8.82 -32.07 -1.14
C SER A 1100 -8.13 -30.79 -1.61
N THR A 1101 -8.83 -29.67 -1.50
CA THR A 1101 -8.27 -28.32 -1.68
C THR A 1101 -7.64 -27.78 -0.40
N SER A 1102 -7.56 -28.58 0.67
CA SER A 1102 -6.92 -28.19 1.93
C SER A 1102 -5.65 -29.01 2.16
N LEU A 1103 -4.58 -28.37 2.61
CA LEU A 1103 -3.27 -28.95 2.91
C LEU A 1103 -2.95 -28.75 4.41
N PRO A 1104 -2.85 -29.82 5.21
CA PRO A 1104 -2.48 -29.68 6.62
C PRO A 1104 -1.08 -29.10 6.80
N HIS A 1105 -0.91 -28.15 7.72
CA HIS A 1105 0.39 -27.57 8.03
C HIS A 1105 1.42 -28.63 8.45
N ALA A 1106 1.01 -29.59 9.29
CA ALA A 1106 1.89 -30.68 9.73
C ALA A 1106 2.41 -31.55 8.57
N LEU A 1107 1.78 -31.51 7.40
CA LEU A 1107 2.29 -32.15 6.20
C LEU A 1107 3.41 -31.32 5.58
N LEU A 1108 3.17 -30.02 5.39
CA LEU A 1108 4.12 -29.10 4.77
C LEU A 1108 5.38 -28.89 5.63
N ALA A 1109 5.20 -28.68 6.94
CA ALA A 1109 6.27 -28.40 7.89
C ALA A 1109 7.23 -29.59 8.09
N ARG A 1110 6.88 -30.80 7.65
CA ARG A 1110 7.77 -31.97 7.68
C ARG A 1110 8.63 -32.11 6.43
N GLY A 1111 8.53 -31.17 5.49
CA GLY A 1111 9.09 -31.29 4.15
C GLY A 1111 8.33 -32.29 3.29
N GLY A 1112 8.75 -32.42 2.03
CA GLY A 1112 8.14 -33.34 1.08
C GLY A 1112 8.01 -32.75 -0.31
N THR A 1113 7.15 -33.34 -1.13
CA THR A 1113 6.88 -32.87 -2.49
C THR A 1113 5.37 -32.72 -2.73
N LEU A 1114 4.97 -31.53 -3.21
CA LEU A 1114 3.68 -31.24 -3.82
C LEU A 1114 3.88 -31.27 -5.34
N GLU A 1115 3.27 -32.23 -6.03
CA GLU A 1115 3.38 -32.38 -7.47
C GLU A 1115 2.04 -32.08 -8.15
N PHE A 1116 1.98 -30.94 -8.83
CA PHE A 1116 0.83 -30.43 -9.55
C PHE A 1116 0.91 -30.86 -11.03
N ALA A 1117 -0.10 -31.60 -11.48
CA ALA A 1117 -0.37 -31.76 -12.90
C ALA A 1117 -1.14 -30.54 -13.39
N MET A 1118 -0.60 -29.77 -14.33
CA MET A 1118 -1.18 -28.52 -14.82
C MET A 1118 -1.83 -28.71 -16.19
N GLY A 1119 -2.84 -27.92 -16.52
CA GLY A 1119 -3.52 -28.03 -17.80
C GLY A 1119 -4.19 -26.72 -18.24
N PRO A 1120 -4.54 -26.60 -19.54
CA PRO A 1120 -5.07 -25.38 -20.12
C PRO A 1120 -6.59 -25.21 -19.94
N ARG A 1121 -7.28 -26.19 -19.34
CA ARG A 1121 -8.74 -26.20 -19.15
C ARG A 1121 -9.08 -26.62 -17.71
N PRO A 1122 -10.22 -26.15 -17.16
CA PRO A 1122 -10.73 -26.62 -15.88
C PRO A 1122 -10.83 -28.14 -15.79
N SER A 1123 -10.60 -28.69 -14.59
CA SER A 1123 -10.77 -30.11 -14.28
C SER A 1123 -11.75 -30.30 -13.12
N ALA A 1124 -12.14 -31.56 -12.85
CA ALA A 1124 -12.99 -31.90 -11.70
C ALA A 1124 -12.22 -32.07 -10.38
N TRP A 1125 -10.89 -31.89 -10.37
CA TRP A 1125 -10.07 -32.02 -9.17
C TRP A 1125 -10.55 -31.06 -8.06
N GLY A 1126 -10.59 -31.54 -6.81
CA GLY A 1126 -10.96 -30.71 -5.65
C GLY A 1126 -12.44 -30.31 -5.54
N SER A 1127 -13.33 -30.81 -6.40
CA SER A 1127 -14.75 -30.42 -6.43
C SER A 1127 -15.69 -31.26 -5.55
N GLY A 1128 -15.17 -32.34 -4.95
CA GLY A 1128 -15.93 -33.29 -4.13
C GLY A 1128 -16.62 -32.64 -2.92
N LYS A 1129 -17.63 -33.32 -2.37
CA LYS A 1129 -18.40 -32.83 -1.21
C LYS A 1129 -17.55 -32.61 0.05
N ASP A 1130 -16.52 -33.43 0.23
CA ASP A 1130 -15.60 -33.41 1.38
C ASP A 1130 -14.21 -32.86 1.00
N ALA A 1131 -14.08 -32.22 -0.17
CA ALA A 1131 -12.81 -31.72 -0.66
C ALA A 1131 -12.43 -30.34 -0.09
N ALA A 1132 -13.43 -29.57 0.36
CA ALA A 1132 -13.30 -28.19 0.80
C ALA A 1132 -12.45 -28.03 2.09
N PRO A 1133 -11.97 -26.80 2.39
CA PRO A 1133 -11.35 -26.45 3.66
C PRO A 1133 -12.25 -26.74 4.87
N THR A 1134 -11.64 -26.81 6.04
CA THR A 1134 -12.32 -27.04 7.32
C THR A 1134 -13.34 -25.94 7.60
N SER A 1135 -14.46 -26.33 8.21
CA SER A 1135 -15.55 -25.44 8.63
C SER A 1135 -16.03 -25.88 10.02
N ILE A 1136 -16.47 -24.94 10.86
CA ILE A 1136 -17.11 -25.26 12.14
C ILE A 1136 -18.39 -26.08 11.87
N THR A 1137 -19.24 -25.60 10.97
CA THR A 1137 -20.48 -26.23 10.52
C THR A 1137 -20.19 -27.42 9.62
N ARG A 1138 -20.88 -28.54 9.89
CA ARG A 1138 -20.66 -29.84 9.23
C ARG A 1138 -21.84 -30.33 8.41
N ASP A 1139 -22.96 -29.61 8.43
CA ASP A 1139 -24.15 -29.90 7.64
C ASP A 1139 -24.52 -28.74 6.70
N ASP A 1140 -25.61 -28.89 5.95
CA ASP A 1140 -26.07 -27.90 4.96
C ASP A 1140 -27.18 -26.99 5.55
N ARG A 1141 -27.10 -26.70 6.85
CA ARG A 1141 -28.03 -25.80 7.55
C ARG A 1141 -27.33 -24.50 7.94
N VAL A 1142 -28.08 -23.41 7.95
CA VAL A 1142 -27.60 -22.13 8.50
C VAL A 1142 -27.24 -22.37 9.97
N PRO A 1143 -26.05 -21.94 10.42
CA PRO A 1143 -25.66 -22.10 11.81
C PRO A 1143 -26.64 -21.42 12.76
N THR A 1144 -26.90 -22.06 13.90
CA THR A 1144 -27.66 -21.48 15.01
C THR A 1144 -26.75 -21.40 16.24
N PRO A 1145 -26.02 -20.28 16.45
CA PRO A 1145 -25.30 -20.02 17.69
C PRO A 1145 -26.25 -20.07 18.89
N ARG A 1146 -25.71 -20.30 20.08
CA ARG A 1146 -26.54 -20.27 21.29
C ARG A 1146 -26.95 -18.85 21.58
N ALA A 1147 -28.16 -18.71 22.11
CA ALA A 1147 -28.70 -17.42 22.54
C ALA A 1147 -28.98 -17.46 24.03
N ASP A 1148 -28.93 -16.27 24.65
CA ASP A 1148 -29.46 -16.11 26.00
C ASP A 1148 -30.97 -16.37 26.00
N THR A 1149 -31.42 -17.04 27.06
CA THR A 1149 -32.82 -17.41 27.26
C THR A 1149 -33.45 -16.69 28.44
N LEU A 1150 -32.67 -15.85 29.13
CA LEU A 1150 -33.19 -15.04 30.22
C LEU A 1150 -34.09 -13.92 29.71
N THR A 1151 -35.06 -13.54 30.54
CA THR A 1151 -36.02 -12.48 30.25
C THR A 1151 -36.08 -11.52 31.43
N GLY A 1152 -35.63 -10.29 31.27
CA GLY A 1152 -35.65 -9.29 32.32
C GLY A 1152 -35.11 -7.95 31.83
N SER A 1153 -35.12 -6.95 32.71
CA SER A 1153 -34.56 -5.62 32.43
C SER A 1153 -33.79 -5.06 33.63
N GLY A 1154 -33.39 -5.94 34.56
CA GLY A 1154 -32.58 -5.57 35.71
C GLY A 1154 -31.09 -5.67 35.37
N ALA A 1155 -30.24 -5.12 36.22
CA ALA A 1155 -28.77 -5.07 36.06
C ALA A 1155 -28.03 -6.44 36.07
N LEU A 1156 -28.72 -7.54 35.82
CA LEU A 1156 -28.15 -8.87 35.59
C LEU A 1156 -28.62 -9.47 34.25
N THR A 1157 -29.51 -8.78 33.53
CA THR A 1157 -30.15 -9.21 32.29
C THR A 1157 -30.48 -8.00 31.40
N ASP A 1158 -29.71 -6.91 31.50
CA ASP A 1158 -29.95 -5.67 30.73
C ASP A 1158 -28.96 -5.52 29.55
N ASP A 1159 -28.29 -6.63 29.19
CA ASP A 1159 -27.34 -6.74 28.08
C ASP A 1159 -26.19 -5.73 28.18
N THR A 1160 -25.79 -5.35 29.40
CA THR A 1160 -24.67 -4.46 29.61
C THR A 1160 -23.85 -4.77 30.85
N SER A 1161 -22.52 -4.70 30.69
CA SER A 1161 -21.61 -4.79 31.82
C SER A 1161 -21.44 -3.46 32.57
N ALA A 1162 -22.17 -2.40 32.16
CA ALA A 1162 -22.05 -1.06 32.73
C ALA A 1162 -22.89 -0.86 34.00
N THR A 1163 -23.94 -1.66 34.17
CA THR A 1163 -24.75 -1.70 35.39
C THR A 1163 -24.28 -2.85 36.28
N ALA A 1164 -24.74 -2.88 37.53
CA ALA A 1164 -24.42 -3.98 38.45
C ALA A 1164 -25.44 -4.11 39.58
N ALA A 1165 -25.65 -5.34 40.05
CA ALA A 1165 -26.41 -5.66 41.23
C ALA A 1165 -25.54 -6.39 42.28
N THR A 1166 -25.78 -6.09 43.56
CA THR A 1166 -25.29 -6.89 44.69
C THR A 1166 -26.33 -7.96 45.00
N VAL A 1167 -25.91 -9.23 45.01
CA VAL A 1167 -26.79 -10.37 45.25
C VAL A 1167 -26.21 -11.32 46.29
N SER A 1168 -27.07 -11.95 47.07
CA SER A 1168 -26.70 -12.97 48.05
C SER A 1168 -27.75 -14.08 48.08
N GLY A 1169 -27.33 -15.29 48.42
CA GLY A 1169 -28.24 -16.45 48.43
C GLY A 1169 -28.74 -16.82 47.03
N ALA A 1170 -30.04 -17.08 46.90
CA ALA A 1170 -30.67 -17.55 45.66
C ALA A 1170 -31.17 -16.40 44.78
N VAL A 1171 -30.67 -16.32 43.54
CA VAL A 1171 -31.09 -15.39 42.50
C VAL A 1171 -31.84 -16.16 41.42
N THR A 1172 -33.14 -15.87 41.28
CA THR A 1172 -33.96 -16.46 40.21
C THR A 1172 -33.54 -15.91 38.85
N LEU A 1173 -33.40 -16.80 37.88
CA LEU A 1173 -33.08 -16.50 36.49
C LEU A 1173 -34.36 -16.72 35.65
N PRO A 1174 -35.14 -15.67 35.39
CA PRO A 1174 -36.40 -15.78 34.65
C PRO A 1174 -36.14 -16.17 33.19
N THR A 1175 -36.90 -17.15 32.68
CA THR A 1175 -36.85 -17.60 31.28
C THR A 1175 -38.24 -17.53 30.67
N ALA A 1176 -38.35 -17.22 29.37
CA ALA A 1176 -39.64 -17.15 28.67
C ALA A 1176 -40.44 -18.48 28.70
N GLY A 1177 -39.76 -19.61 28.89
CA GLY A 1177 -40.37 -20.93 28.98
C GLY A 1177 -39.34 -22.01 29.28
N ALA A 1178 -39.78 -23.28 29.25
CA ALA A 1178 -38.94 -24.40 29.61
C ALA A 1178 -37.75 -24.58 28.64
N THR A 1179 -36.55 -24.21 29.09
CA THR A 1179 -35.32 -24.21 28.30
C THR A 1179 -34.33 -25.27 28.78
N LYS A 1180 -33.40 -25.68 27.91
CA LYS A 1180 -32.30 -26.61 28.25
C LYS A 1180 -30.98 -25.85 28.20
N ALA A 1181 -30.66 -25.17 29.29
CA ALA A 1181 -29.39 -24.47 29.43
C ALA A 1181 -28.23 -25.47 29.44
N VAL A 1182 -27.25 -25.25 28.56
CA VAL A 1182 -26.02 -26.06 28.50
C VAL A 1182 -24.79 -25.27 28.94
N ARG A 1183 -24.92 -23.96 29.03
CA ARG A 1183 -23.89 -23.04 29.48
C ARG A 1183 -24.54 -21.84 30.16
N TYR A 1184 -23.80 -21.19 31.03
CA TYR A 1184 -24.14 -19.88 31.57
C TYR A 1184 -22.89 -19.01 31.63
N THR A 1185 -23.06 -17.69 31.58
CA THR A 1185 -22.00 -16.72 31.81
C THR A 1185 -22.25 -15.98 33.11
N LEU A 1186 -21.18 -15.52 33.76
CA LEU A 1186 -21.26 -14.56 34.85
C LEU A 1186 -20.29 -13.42 34.52
N THR A 1187 -20.77 -12.19 34.60
CA THR A 1187 -19.93 -11.00 34.43
C THR A 1187 -19.72 -10.34 35.79
N SER A 1188 -18.47 -10.29 36.25
CA SER A 1188 -18.14 -9.59 37.50
C SER A 1188 -18.33 -8.10 37.35
N ALA A 1189 -18.83 -7.39 38.37
CA ALA A 1189 -18.76 -5.93 38.39
C ALA A 1189 -17.36 -5.46 38.80
N GLU A 1190 -16.86 -6.01 39.91
CA GLU A 1190 -15.53 -5.77 40.47
C GLU A 1190 -14.90 -7.13 40.81
N ARG A 1191 -13.65 -7.36 40.44
CA ARG A 1191 -12.93 -8.62 40.70
C ARG A 1191 -12.90 -8.98 42.19
N ALA A 1192 -12.81 -7.96 43.05
CA ALA A 1192 -12.72 -8.12 44.50
C ALA A 1192 -14.03 -8.60 45.15
N LYS A 1193 -15.17 -8.41 44.45
CA LYS A 1193 -16.51 -8.82 44.90
C LYS A 1193 -17.14 -9.87 43.98
N ALA A 1194 -16.33 -10.48 43.11
CA ALA A 1194 -16.77 -11.50 42.18
C ALA A 1194 -17.06 -12.83 42.93
N PRO A 1195 -17.98 -13.67 42.41
CA PRO A 1195 -18.32 -14.92 43.07
C PRO A 1195 -17.16 -15.91 43.07
N THR A 1196 -16.94 -16.56 44.22
CA THR A 1196 -15.93 -17.62 44.40
C THR A 1196 -16.53 -19.02 44.42
N GLY A 1197 -17.83 -19.14 44.69
CA GLY A 1197 -18.57 -20.40 44.70
C GLY A 1197 -20.08 -20.21 44.57
N TRP A 1198 -20.74 -21.13 43.85
CA TRP A 1198 -22.19 -21.12 43.61
C TRP A 1198 -22.71 -22.47 43.12
N ARG A 1199 -24.04 -22.63 43.12
CA ARG A 1199 -24.78 -23.70 42.45
C ARG A 1199 -25.72 -23.12 41.39
N LEU A 1200 -25.70 -23.69 40.19
CA LEU A 1200 -26.80 -23.51 39.24
C LEU A 1200 -27.83 -24.61 39.50
N GLU A 1201 -29.07 -24.22 39.76
CA GLU A 1201 -30.18 -25.13 40.03
C GLU A 1201 -31.31 -24.92 39.00
N GLY A 1202 -31.97 -26.01 38.61
CA GLY A 1202 -33.14 -25.99 37.72
C GLY A 1202 -34.35 -26.64 38.39
N SER A 1203 -35.54 -26.14 38.06
CA SER A 1203 -36.81 -26.64 38.57
C SER A 1203 -37.86 -26.75 37.46
N ALA A 1204 -38.60 -27.86 37.46
CA ALA A 1204 -39.70 -28.09 36.52
C ALA A 1204 -41.03 -27.46 37.00
N ASP A 1205 -41.19 -27.29 38.32
CA ASP A 1205 -42.42 -26.86 38.99
C ASP A 1205 -42.24 -25.54 39.79
N GLY A 1206 -41.04 -24.97 39.81
CA GLY A 1206 -40.69 -23.76 40.56
C GLY A 1206 -40.43 -23.97 42.06
N THR A 1207 -40.63 -25.18 42.58
CA THR A 1207 -40.53 -25.48 44.03
C THR A 1207 -39.48 -26.55 44.34
N THR A 1208 -39.35 -27.57 43.48
CA THR A 1208 -38.36 -28.64 43.59
C THR A 1208 -37.13 -28.28 42.78
N TRP A 1209 -36.02 -28.02 43.45
CA TRP A 1209 -34.76 -27.57 42.82
C TRP A 1209 -33.73 -28.68 42.74
N ARG A 1210 -33.15 -28.87 41.55
CA ARG A 1210 -32.06 -29.82 41.31
C ARG A 1210 -30.80 -29.07 40.93
N THR A 1211 -29.69 -29.36 41.61
CA THR A 1211 -28.36 -28.86 41.22
C THR A 1211 -27.95 -29.43 39.86
N LEU A 1212 -27.69 -28.54 38.90
CA LEU A 1212 -27.25 -28.85 37.55
C LEU A 1212 -25.74 -28.69 37.39
N ASP A 1213 -25.17 -27.71 38.09
CA ASP A 1213 -23.73 -27.45 38.16
C ASP A 1213 -23.36 -26.84 39.52
N ARG A 1214 -22.13 -27.08 39.96
CA ARG A 1214 -21.58 -26.53 41.21
C ARG A 1214 -20.15 -26.06 40.97
N ARG A 1215 -19.86 -24.85 41.45
CA ARG A 1215 -18.55 -24.19 41.34
C ARG A 1215 -18.04 -23.79 42.70
N THR A 1216 -16.75 -23.94 42.90
CA THR A 1216 -16.02 -23.57 44.11
C THR A 1216 -14.62 -23.10 43.71
N GLY A 1217 -14.01 -22.23 44.53
CA GLY A 1217 -12.65 -21.73 44.31
C GLY A 1217 -12.46 -21.00 42.97
N GLN A 1218 -13.51 -20.36 42.45
CA GLN A 1218 -13.43 -19.59 41.21
C GLN A 1218 -12.83 -18.21 41.47
N THR A 1219 -12.14 -17.68 40.47
CA THR A 1219 -11.55 -16.34 40.51
C THR A 1219 -11.90 -15.56 39.24
N PHE A 1220 -12.06 -14.25 39.36
CA PHE A 1220 -12.16 -13.34 38.23
C PHE A 1220 -10.90 -12.48 38.26
N THR A 1221 -10.16 -12.47 37.15
CA THR A 1221 -8.84 -11.81 37.10
C THR A 1221 -9.00 -10.30 36.93
N TRP A 1222 -10.04 -9.87 36.22
CA TRP A 1222 -10.28 -8.47 35.87
C TRP A 1222 -11.68 -8.02 36.31
N ASP A 1223 -11.83 -6.70 36.48
CA ASP A 1223 -13.13 -6.07 36.66
C ASP A 1223 -13.92 -6.16 35.35
N ARG A 1224 -15.27 -6.21 35.42
CA ARG A 1224 -16.13 -6.29 34.24
C ARG A 1224 -15.74 -7.46 33.32
N GLN A 1225 -15.37 -8.59 33.91
CA GLN A 1225 -14.96 -9.78 33.16
C GLN A 1225 -16.13 -10.76 33.03
N THR A 1226 -16.49 -11.08 31.80
CA THR A 1226 -17.41 -12.18 31.49
C THR A 1226 -16.68 -13.52 31.49
N ARG A 1227 -17.13 -14.47 32.31
CA ARG A 1227 -16.62 -15.86 32.32
C ARG A 1227 -17.74 -16.84 31.97
N ALA A 1228 -17.42 -17.82 31.13
CA ALA A 1228 -18.35 -18.85 30.67
C ALA A 1228 -18.15 -20.19 31.40
N PHE A 1229 -19.25 -20.87 31.71
CA PHE A 1229 -19.26 -22.12 32.48
C PHE A 1229 -20.18 -23.15 31.84
N GLY A 1230 -19.66 -24.36 31.57
CA GLY A 1230 -20.49 -25.47 31.10
C GLY A 1230 -21.40 -26.02 32.20
N VAL A 1231 -22.64 -26.36 31.86
CA VAL A 1231 -23.58 -27.02 32.78
C VAL A 1231 -23.26 -28.51 32.82
N ARG A 1232 -22.92 -29.05 34.00
CA ARG A 1232 -22.49 -30.45 34.15
C ARG A 1232 -23.61 -31.45 33.85
N SER A 1233 -24.83 -31.17 34.30
CA SER A 1233 -26.00 -32.04 34.14
C SER A 1233 -27.17 -31.26 33.52
N PRO A 1234 -27.10 -30.89 32.23
CA PRO A 1234 -28.11 -30.05 31.60
C PRO A 1234 -29.44 -30.83 31.47
N GLY A 1235 -30.54 -30.16 31.78
CA GLY A 1235 -31.90 -30.69 31.65
C GLY A 1235 -32.86 -29.59 31.19
N ARG A 1236 -34.08 -29.96 30.82
CA ARG A 1236 -35.10 -28.98 30.43
C ARG A 1236 -35.90 -28.59 31.68
N TYR A 1237 -35.85 -27.31 32.05
CA TYR A 1237 -36.48 -26.78 33.27
C TYR A 1237 -37.23 -25.49 32.96
N ALA A 1238 -38.30 -25.23 33.70
CA ALA A 1238 -39.14 -24.04 33.55
C ALA A 1238 -38.63 -22.84 34.38
N ALA A 1239 -37.81 -23.10 35.40
CA ALA A 1239 -37.17 -22.08 36.21
C ALA A 1239 -35.71 -22.45 36.51
N TYR A 1240 -34.85 -21.43 36.54
CA TYR A 1240 -33.44 -21.55 36.91
C TYR A 1240 -33.13 -20.60 38.06
N ARG A 1241 -32.13 -20.93 38.87
CA ARG A 1241 -31.57 -20.00 39.87
C ARG A 1241 -30.09 -20.25 40.09
N LEU A 1242 -29.37 -19.20 40.46
CA LEU A 1242 -28.01 -19.27 40.99
C LEU A 1242 -28.07 -19.12 42.51
N VAL A 1243 -27.44 -20.03 43.24
CA VAL A 1243 -27.31 -19.95 44.70
C VAL A 1243 -25.86 -19.71 45.05
N PHE A 1244 -25.54 -18.48 45.46
CA PHE A 1244 -24.18 -18.06 45.81
C PHE A 1244 -23.83 -18.42 47.25
N ASP A 1245 -22.55 -18.76 47.48
CA ASP A 1245 -22.05 -19.10 48.81
C ASP A 1245 -21.87 -17.86 49.73
N GLY A 1246 -21.99 -16.65 49.18
CA GLY A 1246 -21.89 -15.37 49.90
C GLY A 1246 -22.47 -14.20 49.10
N GLU A 1247 -22.32 -12.98 49.61
CA GLU A 1247 -22.66 -11.75 48.89
C GLU A 1247 -21.64 -11.49 47.77
N VAL A 1248 -22.15 -11.19 46.56
CA VAL A 1248 -21.34 -10.98 45.35
C VAL A 1248 -21.90 -9.82 44.54
N ARG A 1249 -21.07 -9.21 43.69
CA ARG A 1249 -21.48 -8.13 42.79
C ARG A 1249 -21.29 -8.54 41.33
N LEU A 1250 -22.38 -8.62 40.59
CA LEU A 1250 -22.42 -9.03 39.19
C LEU A 1250 -23.02 -7.93 38.33
N SER A 1251 -22.57 -7.88 37.07
CA SER A 1251 -23.09 -6.96 36.05
C SER A 1251 -24.00 -7.64 35.05
N GLU A 1252 -23.83 -8.94 34.80
CA GLU A 1252 -24.67 -9.66 33.84
C GLU A 1252 -24.60 -11.17 34.11
N VAL A 1253 -25.68 -11.88 33.81
CA VAL A 1253 -25.78 -13.34 33.80
C VAL A 1253 -26.51 -13.75 32.53
N GLU A 1254 -25.93 -14.65 31.73
CA GLU A 1254 -26.64 -15.26 30.59
C GLU A 1254 -26.87 -16.75 30.84
N LEU A 1255 -27.97 -17.28 30.33
CA LEU A 1255 -28.31 -18.69 30.30
C LEU A 1255 -28.46 -19.18 28.85
N LEU A 1256 -27.41 -19.82 28.34
CA LEU A 1256 -27.25 -20.15 26.93
C LEU A 1256 -27.80 -21.55 26.61
N SER A 1257 -28.72 -21.62 25.64
CA SER A 1257 -29.37 -22.87 25.18
C SER A 1257 -28.99 -23.28 23.77
#